data_AF-A0A2N5KB00-F1
#
_entry.id   AF-A0A2N5KB00-F1
#
_cell.length_a   1.000
_cell.length_b   1.000
_cell.length_c   1.000
_cell.angle_alpha   90.00
_cell.angle_beta   90.00
_cell.angle_gamma   90.00
#
_symmetry.space_group_name_H-M   'P 1'
#
loop_
_entity.id
_entity.type
_entity.pdbx_description
1 polymer ?
#
loop_
_entity_poly.entity_id
_entity_poly.type
_entity_poly.pdbx_seq_one_letter_code
_entity_poly.pdbx_strand_id
1 'polypeptide(L)'
;MKRVLYLLTAALFLATGIATIFESPAMAAYRDGKNFGQCGDNVTFNYFSHTCTSAQIDPVGPQGEIRGYVLPLVFRDGAWQEAMYGVNSVDSLMAYLRANHDSGNERLRAPAAFIVHAMLGRSGGQANANGGKTISAADWVEVDRRLRLPGMTYEWNSLVNASINTGGRTGNDVAFVRRPADTFRQAIVMRHNGTPVFIIQRECANPIGDLPGLPGEPTPPPPGGSMVPILTPSPTDNIYPPQDLQFKFDIQNNTPVYQPPTPFPTEENPNPVPPPPITADSTNYTIKITDGNGNSLGGYPTNGSVSVPRDGGIITVFNFIRASTHAWGGRVCAELSISPANFTATGIGSGSASTGTKCVFIRKKPLLQVLGGDVWAGGGFATVSGTCPNNAANITGVSRQYSNGTRTGSWSEYATFALGDITEFGSAAKPLLTPEGKDLTFSNQGGALGRFYGTSPAEGRCLTDVVAMFKDSGPVKPGNPSTINVSTGIEEAGVYNLTSPTIRVKNSGNSPLIAAKEIFINAPNSTVIIEDSIKFNTNYSRPHDIPRVVIHAKNIIINDNVTRVDAWLSATESLSTCQITGDLTVNQCDEQLLLNGPVIAEKINWRRTFGAGEGTLHSPAEQVNLRPEILLKEFYDSEEGSKARTILQKELPPRY
;
A
#
# COMPACT_ATOMS: atom_id res chain seq x y z
N MET A 1 -83.54 11.81 26.96
CA MET A 1 -84.62 12.28 27.86
C MET A 1 -84.10 12.34 29.29
N LYS A 2 -84.22 13.52 29.91
CA LYS A 2 -84.39 13.87 31.35
C LYS A 2 -83.80 12.91 32.41
N ARG A 3 -82.79 13.27 33.21
CA ARG A 3 -82.73 14.18 34.39
C ARG A 3 -83.70 13.84 35.54
N VAL A 4 -83.16 14.03 36.77
CA VAL A 4 -83.79 14.28 38.10
C VAL A 4 -83.96 13.01 38.97
N LEU A 5 -83.35 12.76 40.13
CA LEU A 5 -82.83 13.52 41.31
C LEU A 5 -83.81 13.55 42.52
N TYR A 6 -83.26 13.20 43.71
CA TYR A 6 -83.71 13.43 45.11
C TYR A 6 -84.75 12.50 45.78
N LEU A 7 -84.38 11.87 46.92
CA LEU A 7 -84.79 12.28 48.29
C LEU A 7 -84.22 11.39 49.44
N LEU A 8 -83.55 12.08 50.39
CA LEU A 8 -83.44 11.93 51.87
C LEU A 8 -83.45 10.53 52.55
N THR A 9 -82.35 10.08 53.20
CA THR A 9 -81.92 10.27 54.62
C THR A 9 -82.87 9.81 55.73
N ALA A 10 -82.53 8.70 56.44
CA ALA A 10 -82.20 8.63 57.88
C ALA A 10 -82.46 7.23 58.49
N ALA A 11 -81.41 6.61 59.08
CA ALA A 11 -81.37 5.60 60.17
C ALA A 11 -80.11 4.71 59.98
N LEU A 12 -78.92 5.14 60.37
CA LEU A 12 -78.33 5.15 61.72
C LEU A 12 -78.04 3.74 62.30
N PHE A 13 -76.77 3.34 62.11
CA PHE A 13 -75.92 2.49 62.97
C PHE A 13 -76.29 1.00 63.19
N LEU A 14 -75.54 0.10 62.54
CA LEU A 14 -74.64 -0.85 63.20
C LEU A 14 -73.69 -1.53 62.19
N ALA A 15 -72.40 -1.63 62.55
CA ALA A 15 -71.34 -2.49 61.99
C ALA A 15 -70.69 -2.14 60.63
N THR A 16 -69.97 -1.00 60.58
CA THR A 16 -68.76 -0.89 59.73
C THR A 16 -67.52 -0.88 60.64
N GLY A 17 -66.93 -2.07 60.85
CA GLY A 17 -65.56 -2.18 61.35
C GLY A 17 -64.60 -1.80 60.22
N ILE A 18 -64.29 -0.52 60.11
CA ILE A 18 -63.21 -0.02 59.25
C ILE A 18 -61.90 -0.44 59.92
N ALA A 19 -61.29 -1.52 59.43
CA ALA A 19 -59.86 -1.75 59.66
C ALA A 19 -59.12 -0.67 58.86
N THR A 20 -58.69 0.40 59.53
CA THR A 20 -57.64 1.27 59.01
C THR A 20 -56.39 0.40 58.87
N ILE A 21 -56.05 0.05 57.63
CA ILE A 21 -54.85 -0.71 57.29
C ILE A 21 -53.65 0.20 57.59
N PHE A 22 -52.90 -0.12 58.64
CA PHE A 22 -51.61 0.50 58.89
C PHE A 22 -50.60 -0.13 57.91
N GLU A 23 -50.30 0.53 56.80
CA GLU A 23 -49.15 0.17 55.96
C GLU A 23 -47.86 0.53 56.72
N SER A 24 -46.90 -0.40 56.79
CA SER A 24 -45.58 -0.14 57.36
C SER A 24 -44.81 0.85 56.46
N PRO A 25 -44.06 1.83 57.02
CA PRO A 25 -43.35 2.80 56.22
C PRO A 25 -42.15 2.18 55.49
N ALA A 26 -42.01 2.47 54.20
CA ALA A 26 -40.82 2.16 53.42
C ALA A 26 -39.64 3.08 53.80
N MET A 27 -38.43 2.53 53.95
CA MET A 27 -37.22 3.30 54.27
C MET A 27 -36.03 2.88 53.38
N ALA A 28 -35.37 3.85 52.73
CA ALA A 28 -34.11 3.65 52.01
C ALA A 28 -33.16 4.83 52.29
N ALA A 29 -31.90 4.57 52.70
CA ALA A 29 -30.92 5.62 53.06
C ALA A 29 -29.47 5.18 52.79
N TYR A 30 -28.71 5.95 52.00
CA TYR A 30 -27.29 5.74 51.70
C TYR A 30 -26.38 6.71 52.44
N ARG A 31 -25.15 6.30 52.73
CA ARG A 31 -24.13 7.16 53.35
C ARG A 31 -22.77 7.07 52.65
N ASP A 32 -22.17 8.24 52.42
CA ASP A 32 -20.74 8.43 52.12
C ASP A 32 -19.98 8.77 53.43
N GLY A 33 -19.14 7.85 53.89
CA GLY A 33 -17.86 8.14 54.55
C GLY A 33 -17.73 8.79 55.94
N LYS A 34 -18.71 9.46 56.60
CA LYS A 34 -18.47 10.13 57.92
C LYS A 34 -19.67 10.22 58.91
N ASN A 35 -19.60 9.51 60.06
CA ASN A 35 -20.31 9.58 61.40
C ASN A 35 -21.84 9.73 61.59
N PHE A 36 -22.52 8.73 62.20
CA PHE A 36 -23.98 8.64 62.38
C PHE A 36 -24.55 9.68 63.37
N GLY A 37 -25.65 10.35 62.99
CA GLY A 37 -26.60 11.00 63.88
C GLY A 37 -27.99 10.39 63.67
N GLN A 38 -28.77 10.22 64.75
CA GLN A 38 -30.15 9.75 64.69
C GLN A 38 -31.00 10.68 63.80
N CYS A 39 -32.17 10.20 63.34
CA CYS A 39 -33.19 11.08 62.76
C CYS A 39 -33.68 12.04 63.85
N GLY A 40 -32.95 13.13 64.02
CA GLY A 40 -33.03 14.11 65.08
C GLY A 40 -31.84 15.06 64.92
N ASP A 41 -32.14 16.22 64.36
CA ASP A 41 -31.32 17.43 64.26
C ASP A 41 -30.22 17.45 63.18
N ASN A 42 -30.63 17.98 62.01
CA ASN A 42 -29.85 18.76 61.04
C ASN A 42 -28.51 18.18 60.52
N VAL A 43 -28.57 17.21 59.59
CA VAL A 43 -27.51 17.05 58.57
C VAL A 43 -28.08 16.54 57.24
N THR A 44 -27.91 17.32 56.18
CA THR A 44 -28.25 17.02 54.78
C THR A 44 -27.20 16.13 54.13
N PHE A 45 -27.50 14.84 53.91
CA PHE A 45 -27.05 14.06 52.74
C PHE A 45 -27.92 12.80 52.66
N ASN A 46 -29.05 12.92 51.96
CA ASN A 46 -29.98 11.83 51.69
C ASN A 46 -29.78 11.37 50.26
N TYR A 47 -29.87 10.06 50.00
CA TYR A 47 -30.00 9.52 48.64
C TYR A 47 -31.20 10.13 47.92
N PHE A 48 -32.21 10.53 48.69
CA PHE A 48 -33.40 11.24 48.26
C PHE A 48 -33.75 12.33 49.26
N SER A 49 -33.62 13.61 48.90
CA SER A 49 -33.69 14.76 49.82
C SER A 49 -35.00 14.96 50.63
N HIS A 50 -36.00 14.07 50.55
CA HIS A 50 -37.33 14.29 51.15
C HIS A 50 -38.04 13.06 51.78
N THR A 51 -37.37 11.94 52.10
CA THR A 51 -38.09 10.72 52.58
C THR A 51 -38.26 10.56 54.09
N CYS A 52 -37.81 11.50 54.93
CA CYS A 52 -38.13 11.45 56.37
C CYS A 52 -39.25 12.45 56.73
N THR A 53 -40.41 12.34 56.12
CA THR A 53 -41.64 12.95 56.69
C THR A 53 -42.17 12.02 57.77
N SER A 54 -42.11 12.47 59.04
CA SER A 54 -42.69 11.87 60.25
C SER A 54 -43.10 10.40 60.11
N ALA A 55 -42.17 9.48 60.37
CA ALA A 55 -42.50 8.07 60.49
C ALA A 55 -43.54 7.91 61.62
N GLN A 56 -44.77 7.53 61.30
CA GLN A 56 -45.57 6.79 62.27
C GLN A 56 -44.87 5.45 62.42
N ILE A 57 -44.14 5.33 63.53
CA ILE A 57 -43.55 4.10 64.00
C ILE A 57 -44.72 3.12 64.21
N ASP A 58 -44.71 2.01 63.51
CA ASP A 58 -45.66 0.91 63.72
C ASP A 58 -45.60 0.50 65.21
N PRO A 59 -46.71 0.13 65.88
CA PRO A 59 -46.68 -0.28 67.28
C PRO A 59 -45.66 -1.38 67.47
N VAL A 60 -44.72 -1.11 68.37
CA VAL A 60 -43.61 -1.96 68.77
C VAL A 60 -44.08 -3.41 68.91
N GLY A 61 -43.58 -4.32 68.06
CA GLY A 61 -43.76 -5.75 68.29
C GLY A 61 -43.18 -6.12 69.67
N PRO A 62 -43.62 -7.22 70.31
CA PRO A 62 -43.37 -7.53 71.74
C PRO A 62 -41.89 -7.61 72.20
N GLN A 63 -40.92 -7.32 71.33
CA GLN A 63 -39.49 -7.35 71.59
C GLN A 63 -38.74 -6.03 71.26
N GLY A 64 -39.43 -4.92 70.95
CA GLY A 64 -38.73 -3.63 70.75
C GLY A 64 -38.06 -3.46 69.37
N GLU A 65 -38.30 -4.34 68.40
CA GLU A 65 -37.65 -4.27 67.09
C GLU A 65 -38.31 -3.28 66.13
N ILE A 66 -37.52 -2.34 65.59
CA ILE A 66 -37.91 -1.44 64.50
C ILE A 66 -37.86 -2.23 63.18
N ARG A 67 -39.00 -2.31 62.48
CA ARG A 67 -39.11 -2.98 61.18
C ARG A 67 -39.08 -1.94 60.05
N GLY A 68 -37.92 -1.72 59.44
CA GLY A 68 -37.83 -1.05 58.15
C GLY A 68 -38.08 -2.05 57.03
N TYR A 69 -38.79 -1.66 55.98
CA TYR A 69 -38.90 -2.46 54.75
C TYR A 69 -38.44 -1.58 53.58
N VAL A 70 -37.73 -2.15 52.58
CA VAL A 70 -37.37 -1.40 51.37
C VAL A 70 -38.64 -1.16 50.56
N LEU A 71 -39.46 -2.18 50.34
CA LEU A 71 -40.86 -2.05 49.91
C LEU A 71 -41.80 -2.64 50.96
N PRO A 72 -42.96 -2.01 51.24
CA PRO A 72 -43.84 -2.42 52.33
C PRO A 72 -44.45 -3.80 52.09
N LEU A 73 -44.79 -4.51 53.17
CA LEU A 73 -45.60 -5.72 53.08
C LEU A 73 -46.99 -5.40 52.53
N VAL A 74 -47.58 -6.34 51.79
CA VAL A 74 -48.92 -6.16 51.22
C VAL A 74 -49.91 -6.99 52.03
N PHE A 75 -50.96 -6.36 52.58
CA PHE A 75 -52.04 -7.07 53.24
C PHE A 75 -53.06 -7.54 52.20
N ARG A 76 -53.18 -8.85 51.98
CA ARG A 76 -54.13 -9.48 51.05
C ARG A 76 -54.75 -10.71 51.70
N ASP A 77 -56.04 -10.93 51.46
CA ASP A 77 -56.78 -12.11 51.90
C ASP A 77 -56.70 -12.38 53.43
N GLY A 78 -56.63 -11.30 54.22
CA GLY A 78 -56.58 -11.40 55.69
C GLY A 78 -55.20 -11.71 56.27
N ALA A 79 -54.14 -11.75 55.45
CA ALA A 79 -52.77 -12.00 55.90
C ALA A 79 -51.76 -11.01 55.30
N TRP A 80 -50.68 -10.74 56.04
CA TRP A 80 -49.53 -10.03 55.52
C TRP A 80 -48.73 -10.93 54.58
N GLN A 81 -48.57 -10.50 53.33
CA GLN A 81 -47.79 -11.19 52.31
C GLN A 81 -46.47 -10.46 52.03
N GLU A 82 -45.51 -11.21 51.51
CA GLU A 82 -44.21 -10.69 51.08
C GLU A 82 -44.36 -9.51 50.12
N ALA A 83 -43.48 -8.50 50.21
CA ALA A 83 -43.49 -7.35 49.32
C ALA A 83 -43.48 -7.76 47.83
N MET A 84 -42.71 -8.81 47.49
CA MET A 84 -42.59 -9.35 46.14
C MET A 84 -43.44 -10.62 45.92
N TYR A 85 -44.59 -10.73 46.59
CA TYR A 85 -45.51 -11.84 46.37
C TYR A 85 -45.93 -11.93 44.89
N GLY A 86 -45.85 -13.14 44.32
CA GLY A 86 -46.19 -13.39 42.91
C GLY A 86 -45.08 -13.05 41.90
N VAL A 87 -43.96 -12.45 42.31
CA VAL A 87 -42.81 -12.22 41.42
C VAL A 87 -42.05 -13.53 41.21
N ASN A 88 -42.15 -14.15 40.03
CA ASN A 88 -41.60 -15.48 39.72
C ASN A 88 -40.98 -15.60 38.31
N SER A 89 -40.80 -14.47 37.64
CA SER A 89 -40.19 -14.35 36.30
C SER A 89 -39.55 -12.97 36.15
N VAL A 90 -38.61 -12.83 35.21
CA VAL A 90 -37.97 -11.55 34.87
C VAL A 90 -39.03 -10.50 34.51
N ASP A 91 -40.04 -10.89 33.73
CA ASP A 91 -41.14 -10.00 33.33
C ASP A 91 -41.95 -9.52 34.54
N SER A 92 -42.31 -10.42 35.45
CA SER A 92 -43.04 -10.05 36.68
C SER A 92 -42.21 -9.16 37.62
N LEU A 93 -40.88 -9.34 37.65
CA LEU A 93 -39.97 -8.51 38.43
C LEU A 93 -39.87 -7.10 37.84
N MET A 94 -39.67 -7.00 36.53
CA MET A 94 -39.60 -5.71 35.83
C MET A 94 -40.93 -4.96 35.92
N ALA A 95 -42.05 -5.66 35.74
CA ALA A 95 -43.39 -5.08 35.92
C ALA A 95 -43.60 -4.58 37.36
N TYR A 96 -43.19 -5.36 38.37
CA TYR A 96 -43.28 -4.97 39.77
C TYR A 96 -42.45 -3.72 40.08
N LEU A 97 -41.19 -3.66 39.64
CA LEU A 97 -40.32 -2.50 39.89
C LEU A 97 -40.84 -1.24 39.18
N ARG A 98 -41.30 -1.35 37.93
CA ARG A 98 -41.90 -0.23 37.19
C ARG A 98 -43.19 0.25 37.83
N ALA A 99 -44.10 -0.66 38.19
CA ALA A 99 -45.36 -0.29 38.83
C ALA A 99 -45.15 0.47 40.15
N ASN A 100 -44.15 0.06 40.95
CA ASN A 100 -43.80 0.78 42.18
C ASN A 100 -43.10 2.12 41.90
N HIS A 101 -42.20 2.17 40.90
CA HIS A 101 -41.55 3.41 40.44
C HIS A 101 -42.56 4.45 39.93
N ASP A 102 -43.55 4.01 39.14
CA ASP A 102 -44.51 4.86 38.43
C ASP A 102 -45.80 5.10 39.24
N SER A 103 -45.91 4.55 40.45
CA SER A 103 -47.11 4.61 41.30
C SER A 103 -47.55 6.02 41.72
N GLY A 104 -46.71 7.05 41.50
CA GLY A 104 -46.89 8.39 42.06
C GLY A 104 -46.69 8.46 43.58
N ASN A 105 -46.49 7.32 44.25
CA ASN A 105 -46.19 7.25 45.67
C ASN A 105 -44.68 7.29 45.87
N GLU A 106 -44.18 8.43 46.36
CA GLU A 106 -42.75 8.65 46.62
C GLU A 106 -42.14 7.62 47.60
N ARG A 107 -42.97 6.96 48.42
CA ARG A 107 -42.54 5.87 49.33
C ARG A 107 -42.29 4.55 48.60
N LEU A 108 -42.90 4.31 47.45
CA LEU A 108 -42.68 3.13 46.60
C LEU A 108 -41.67 3.42 45.49
N ARG A 109 -41.67 4.65 44.99
CA ARG A 109 -40.82 5.08 43.89
C ARG A 109 -39.33 5.05 44.22
N ALA A 110 -38.97 5.64 45.36
CA ALA A 110 -37.58 5.71 45.81
C ALA A 110 -36.94 4.32 46.00
N PRO A 111 -37.58 3.37 46.71
CA PRO A 111 -37.05 2.02 46.83
C PRO A 111 -36.98 1.23 45.51
N ALA A 112 -37.96 1.38 44.62
CA ALA A 112 -37.90 0.76 43.30
C ALA A 112 -36.70 1.29 42.49
N ALA A 113 -36.48 2.60 42.48
CA ALA A 113 -35.31 3.21 41.84
C ALA A 113 -33.99 2.71 42.46
N PHE A 114 -33.94 2.57 43.79
CA PHE A 114 -32.78 2.04 44.49
C PHE A 114 -32.42 0.62 44.02
N ILE A 115 -33.41 -0.28 43.93
CA ILE A 115 -33.20 -1.66 43.45
C ILE A 115 -32.65 -1.66 42.02
N VAL A 116 -33.19 -0.81 41.14
CA VAL A 116 -32.74 -0.69 39.74
C VAL A 116 -31.29 -0.21 39.66
N HIS A 117 -30.93 0.85 40.40
CA HIS A 117 -29.54 1.33 40.41
C HIS A 117 -28.56 0.30 40.97
N ALA A 118 -28.99 -0.46 41.99
CA ALA A 118 -28.20 -1.56 42.54
C ALA A 118 -28.02 -2.70 41.52
N MET A 119 -29.06 -3.05 40.75
CA MET A 119 -28.97 -4.01 39.64
C MET A 119 -28.00 -3.53 38.55
N LEU A 120 -27.87 -2.22 38.34
CA LEU A 120 -26.91 -1.63 37.39
C LEU A 120 -25.47 -1.58 37.93
N GLY A 121 -25.25 -1.93 39.20
CA GLY A 121 -23.94 -1.85 39.86
C GLY A 121 -23.51 -0.43 40.20
N ARG A 122 -24.46 0.51 40.32
CA ARG A 122 -24.15 1.92 40.63
C ARG A 122 -23.95 2.11 42.13
N SER A 123 -22.90 2.83 42.49
CA SER A 123 -22.74 3.37 43.84
C SER A 123 -23.79 4.45 44.13
N GLY A 124 -23.95 4.83 45.39
CA GLY A 124 -24.97 5.82 45.72
C GLY A 124 -24.70 7.22 45.20
N GLY A 125 -23.43 7.62 45.12
CA GLY A 125 -23.05 8.85 44.42
C GLY A 125 -23.41 8.79 42.93
N GLN A 126 -23.17 7.65 42.27
CA GLN A 126 -23.52 7.45 40.87
C GLN A 126 -25.04 7.46 40.64
N ALA A 127 -25.82 6.82 41.50
CA ALA A 127 -27.28 6.84 41.40
C ALA A 127 -27.87 8.25 41.57
N ASN A 128 -27.37 9.03 42.54
CA ASN A 128 -27.78 10.41 42.74
C ASN A 128 -27.46 11.30 41.53
N ALA A 129 -26.26 11.13 40.94
CA ALA A 129 -25.87 11.82 39.72
C ALA A 129 -26.75 11.42 38.52
N ASN A 130 -27.25 10.18 38.50
CA ASN A 130 -28.15 9.66 37.46
C ASN A 130 -29.64 9.87 37.80
N GLY A 131 -29.99 11.03 38.38
CA GLY A 131 -31.38 11.42 38.60
C GLY A 131 -32.04 10.83 39.84
N GLY A 132 -31.30 10.08 40.66
CA GLY A 132 -31.76 9.58 41.96
C GLY A 132 -33.03 8.73 41.86
N LYS A 133 -34.18 9.29 42.25
CA LYS A 133 -35.49 8.61 42.25
C LYS A 133 -36.02 8.36 40.85
N THR A 134 -35.36 8.95 39.86
CA THR A 134 -35.75 8.90 38.47
C THR A 134 -34.90 7.84 37.80
N ILE A 135 -35.56 6.82 37.24
CA ILE A 135 -34.94 5.85 36.36
C ILE A 135 -35.24 6.27 34.92
N SER A 136 -34.19 6.47 34.12
CA SER A 136 -34.36 6.83 32.71
C SER A 136 -34.91 5.65 31.89
N ALA A 137 -35.48 5.93 30.72
CA ALA A 137 -35.89 4.88 29.79
C ALA A 137 -34.70 3.97 29.42
N ALA A 138 -33.49 4.54 29.30
CA ALA A 138 -32.27 3.80 29.00
C ALA A 138 -31.87 2.86 30.15
N ASP A 139 -32.00 3.30 31.40
CA ASP A 139 -31.71 2.46 32.58
C ASP A 139 -32.64 1.25 32.66
N TRP A 140 -33.90 1.48 32.36
CA TRP A 140 -34.91 0.44 32.30
C TRP A 140 -34.63 -0.60 31.21
N VAL A 141 -34.20 -0.16 30.03
CA VAL A 141 -33.77 -1.04 28.93
C VAL A 141 -32.51 -1.81 29.33
N GLU A 142 -31.55 -1.14 29.97
CA GLU A 142 -30.29 -1.76 30.37
C GLU A 142 -30.48 -2.83 31.46
N VAL A 143 -31.33 -2.59 32.47
CA VAL A 143 -31.65 -3.63 33.46
C VAL A 143 -32.38 -4.81 32.82
N ASP A 144 -33.37 -4.57 31.95
CA ASP A 144 -34.07 -5.66 31.24
C ASP A 144 -33.09 -6.49 30.41
N ARG A 145 -32.19 -5.82 29.67
CA ARG A 145 -31.13 -6.45 28.88
C ARG A 145 -30.20 -7.29 29.75
N ARG A 146 -29.72 -6.75 30.88
CA ARG A 146 -28.82 -7.47 31.81
C ARG A 146 -29.48 -8.68 32.45
N LEU A 147 -30.76 -8.60 32.80
CA LEU A 147 -31.53 -9.74 33.28
C LEU A 147 -31.71 -10.82 32.20
N ARG A 148 -31.63 -10.47 30.92
CA ARG A 148 -31.77 -11.44 29.81
C ARG A 148 -30.45 -11.85 29.19
N LEU A 149 -29.31 -11.54 29.83
CA LEU A 149 -28.00 -11.94 29.32
C LEU A 149 -27.89 -13.48 29.21
N PRO A 150 -27.25 -14.00 28.13
CA PRO A 150 -26.93 -15.41 28.03
C PRO A 150 -26.15 -15.88 29.25
N GLY A 151 -26.57 -16.97 29.88
CA GLY A 151 -25.96 -17.50 31.10
C GLY A 151 -26.56 -16.97 32.41
N MET A 152 -27.56 -16.09 32.35
CA MET A 152 -28.37 -15.72 33.52
C MET A 152 -29.30 -16.86 33.96
N THR A 153 -29.29 -17.19 35.24
CA THR A 153 -30.22 -18.15 35.86
C THR A 153 -30.82 -17.57 37.15
N TYR A 154 -32.01 -18.06 37.50
CA TYR A 154 -32.86 -17.49 38.55
C TYR A 154 -33.38 -18.55 39.52
N GLU A 155 -33.13 -18.37 40.81
CA GLU A 155 -33.78 -19.13 41.88
C GLU A 155 -34.80 -18.21 42.55
N TRP A 156 -36.06 -18.28 42.13
CA TRP A 156 -37.09 -17.32 42.57
C TRP A 156 -37.51 -17.50 44.03
N ASN A 157 -37.32 -18.68 44.62
CA ASN A 157 -37.75 -19.01 45.98
C ASN A 157 -36.62 -19.72 46.76
N SER A 158 -35.44 -19.10 46.79
CA SER A 158 -34.27 -19.68 47.47
C SER A 158 -34.24 -19.25 48.94
N LEU A 159 -33.94 -20.18 49.84
CA LEU A 159 -33.71 -19.87 51.25
C LEU A 159 -32.25 -19.46 51.44
N VAL A 160 -32.01 -18.15 51.59
CA VAL A 160 -30.66 -17.61 51.75
C VAL A 160 -30.39 -17.30 53.22
N ASN A 161 -29.32 -17.90 53.76
CA ASN A 161 -28.77 -17.51 55.05
C ASN A 161 -27.74 -16.41 54.82
N ALA A 162 -28.22 -15.18 54.78
CA ALA A 162 -27.36 -14.02 54.67
C ALA A 162 -27.85 -12.96 55.63
N SER A 163 -26.90 -12.40 56.37
CA SER A 163 -27.13 -11.12 57.03
C SER A 163 -27.58 -10.14 55.96
N ILE A 164 -28.71 -9.50 56.22
CA ILE A 164 -29.11 -8.36 55.42
C ILE A 164 -27.94 -7.38 55.45
N ASN A 165 -27.43 -6.92 54.30
CA ASN A 165 -26.35 -5.91 54.20
C ASN A 165 -26.87 -4.51 54.53
N THR A 166 -27.61 -4.45 55.64
CA THR A 166 -28.24 -3.29 56.24
C THR A 166 -27.88 -3.26 57.73
N GLY A 167 -26.65 -3.65 58.04
CA GLY A 167 -26.14 -3.88 59.38
C GLY A 167 -24.88 -3.06 59.61
N GLY A 168 -25.04 -1.91 60.27
CA GLY A 168 -23.93 -1.08 60.73
C GLY A 168 -23.00 -1.82 61.69
N ARG A 169 -21.98 -2.48 61.14
CA ARG A 169 -20.69 -2.72 61.80
C ARG A 169 -19.49 -2.47 60.89
N THR A 170 -19.67 -2.46 59.57
CA THR A 170 -18.58 -2.21 58.63
C THR A 170 -19.01 -1.29 57.48
N GLY A 171 -18.39 -0.11 57.43
CA GLY A 171 -18.09 0.62 56.20
C GLY A 171 -19.23 1.19 55.35
N ASN A 172 -20.05 0.36 54.69
CA ASN A 172 -20.59 0.69 53.37
C ASN A 172 -22.09 0.38 53.12
N ASP A 173 -22.94 0.25 54.15
CA ASP A 173 -24.33 -0.26 53.99
C ASP A 173 -25.45 0.82 53.94
N VAL A 174 -26.62 0.46 53.35
CA VAL A 174 -27.54 1.39 52.64
C VAL A 174 -29.06 1.29 53.01
N ALA A 175 -29.44 0.59 54.07
CA ALA A 175 -30.79 0.66 54.69
C ALA A 175 -30.73 0.06 56.12
N PHE A 176 -31.80 0.11 56.91
CA PHE A 176 -31.83 -0.42 58.29
C PHE A 176 -33.01 -1.36 58.53
N VAL A 177 -32.71 -2.65 58.76
CA VAL A 177 -33.64 -3.62 59.36
C VAL A 177 -32.84 -4.44 60.37
N ARG A 178 -33.05 -4.18 61.67
CA ARG A 178 -32.40 -4.98 62.72
C ARG A 178 -33.28 -6.19 63.02
N ARG A 179 -32.87 -7.36 62.54
CA ARG A 179 -33.42 -8.65 62.96
C ARG A 179 -32.29 -9.66 63.19
N PRO A 180 -32.44 -10.62 64.11
CA PRO A 180 -31.46 -11.67 64.38
C PRO A 180 -31.03 -12.41 63.11
N ALA A 181 -29.72 -12.61 62.95
CA ALA A 181 -29.03 -13.10 61.74
C ALA A 181 -29.21 -14.61 61.46
N ASP A 182 -30.16 -15.26 62.12
CA ASP A 182 -30.26 -16.71 62.29
C ASP A 182 -31.54 -17.30 61.68
N THR A 183 -32.19 -16.59 60.76
CA THR A 183 -33.38 -17.10 60.06
C THR A 183 -33.19 -17.08 58.54
N PHE A 184 -33.23 -18.26 57.91
CA PHE A 184 -33.29 -18.39 56.45
C PHE A 184 -34.50 -17.63 55.90
N ARG A 185 -34.31 -16.84 54.84
CA ARG A 185 -35.39 -16.04 54.21
C ARG A 185 -35.53 -16.38 52.73
N GLN A 186 -36.76 -16.27 52.23
CA GLN A 186 -37.02 -16.41 50.81
C GLN A 186 -36.46 -15.20 50.05
N ALA A 187 -35.63 -15.49 49.05
CA ALA A 187 -35.00 -14.50 48.19
C ALA A 187 -35.04 -14.96 46.74
N ILE A 188 -34.92 -13.99 45.84
CA ILE A 188 -34.65 -14.19 44.43
C ILE A 188 -33.14 -14.12 44.26
N VAL A 189 -32.50 -15.24 43.91
CA VAL A 189 -31.06 -15.30 43.63
C VAL A 189 -30.85 -15.29 42.12
N MET A 190 -30.08 -14.31 41.65
CA MET A 190 -29.73 -14.14 40.24
C MET A 190 -28.27 -14.54 40.07
N ARG A 191 -28.02 -15.48 39.16
CA ARG A 191 -26.67 -15.96 38.86
C ARG A 191 -26.32 -15.68 37.41
N HIS A 192 -25.05 -15.38 37.15
CA HIS A 192 -24.47 -15.37 35.81
C HIS A 192 -23.39 -16.44 35.74
N ASN A 193 -23.54 -17.40 34.84
CA ASN A 193 -22.61 -18.54 34.70
C ASN A 193 -22.35 -19.28 36.02
N GLY A 194 -23.40 -19.46 36.84
CA GLY A 194 -23.36 -20.17 38.12
C GLY A 194 -22.99 -19.32 39.34
N THR A 195 -22.43 -18.12 39.17
CA THR A 195 -22.03 -17.23 40.26
C THR A 195 -23.15 -16.26 40.63
N PRO A 196 -23.54 -16.11 41.92
CA PRO A 196 -24.50 -15.09 42.34
C PRO A 196 -23.99 -13.69 41.99
N VAL A 197 -24.79 -12.93 41.23
CA VAL A 197 -24.49 -11.55 40.83
C VAL A 197 -25.43 -10.54 41.48
N PHE A 198 -26.62 -10.97 41.88
CA PHE A 198 -27.56 -10.14 42.62
C PHE A 198 -28.53 -11.01 43.42
N ILE A 199 -28.90 -10.57 44.62
CA ILE A 199 -29.85 -11.29 45.48
C ILE A 199 -30.81 -10.27 46.09
N ILE A 200 -32.11 -10.53 46.09
CA ILE A 200 -33.14 -9.65 46.67
C ILE A 200 -34.12 -10.45 47.53
N GLN A 201 -34.35 -10.02 48.78
CA GLN A 201 -35.30 -10.66 49.69
C GLN A 201 -36.74 -10.41 49.25
N ARG A 202 -37.58 -11.44 49.25
CA ARG A 202 -38.97 -11.30 48.81
C ARG A 202 -39.83 -10.57 49.84
N GLU A 203 -39.59 -10.80 51.14
CA GLU A 203 -40.37 -10.21 52.25
C GLU A 203 -40.33 -8.67 52.21
N CYS A 204 -39.19 -8.09 51.85
CA CYS A 204 -38.95 -6.65 51.98
C CYS A 204 -38.35 -5.98 50.74
N ALA A 205 -38.12 -6.72 49.65
CA ALA A 205 -37.44 -6.28 48.44
C ALA A 205 -36.02 -5.70 48.68
N ASN A 206 -35.32 -6.19 49.71
CA ASN A 206 -34.01 -5.67 50.05
C ASN A 206 -32.89 -6.45 49.37
N PRO A 207 -31.98 -5.80 48.62
CA PRO A 207 -30.77 -6.44 48.11
C PRO A 207 -29.91 -7.03 49.24
N ILE A 208 -29.28 -8.18 48.99
CA ILE A 208 -28.41 -8.88 49.95
C ILE A 208 -26.96 -8.89 49.44
N GLY A 209 -26.00 -8.59 50.32
CA GLY A 209 -24.57 -8.71 50.05
C GLY A 209 -23.96 -7.48 49.35
N ASP A 210 -22.63 -7.47 49.24
CA ASP A 210 -21.84 -6.47 48.50
C ASP A 210 -21.57 -7.00 47.07
N LEU A 211 -22.65 -7.39 46.39
CA LEU A 211 -22.55 -7.93 45.04
C LEU A 211 -22.44 -6.78 44.03
N PRO A 212 -21.62 -6.94 42.97
CA PRO A 212 -21.29 -5.86 42.03
C PRO A 212 -22.43 -5.40 41.12
N GLY A 213 -23.65 -5.96 41.28
CA GLY A 213 -24.78 -5.76 40.37
C GLY A 213 -24.78 -6.78 39.22
N LEU A 214 -25.77 -6.64 38.33
CA LEU A 214 -25.87 -7.48 37.14
C LEU A 214 -24.70 -7.15 36.18
N PRO A 215 -24.07 -8.17 35.57
CA PRO A 215 -22.93 -7.96 34.68
C PRO A 215 -23.32 -7.10 33.47
N GLY A 216 -22.45 -6.17 33.08
CA GLY A 216 -22.53 -5.53 31.76
C GLY A 216 -22.20 -6.54 30.66
N GLU A 217 -22.53 -6.23 29.40
CA GLU A 217 -21.92 -6.97 28.29
C GLU A 217 -20.40 -6.77 28.35
N PRO A 218 -19.57 -7.79 28.08
CA PRO A 218 -18.13 -7.58 27.96
C PRO A 218 -17.91 -6.54 26.86
N THR A 219 -17.56 -5.31 27.23
CA THR A 219 -17.07 -4.34 26.27
C THR A 219 -15.82 -4.96 25.63
N PRO A 220 -15.78 -5.20 24.32
CA PRO A 220 -14.55 -5.59 23.66
C PRO A 220 -13.49 -4.55 24.02
N PRO A 221 -12.23 -4.93 24.24
CA PRO A 221 -11.16 -3.94 24.33
C PRO A 221 -11.23 -3.03 23.09
N PRO A 222 -10.99 -1.71 23.23
CA PRO A 222 -11.02 -0.82 22.08
C PRO A 222 -10.06 -1.37 21.02
N PRO A 223 -10.46 -1.49 19.75
CA PRO A 223 -9.55 -1.97 18.73
C PRO A 223 -8.41 -0.97 18.61
N GLY A 224 -7.20 -1.40 18.97
CA GLY A 224 -5.99 -0.66 18.69
C GLY A 224 -5.81 -0.51 17.18
N GLY A 225 -5.42 0.67 16.75
CA GLY A 225 -5.09 0.95 15.36
C GLY A 225 -3.59 0.91 15.12
N SER A 226 -3.19 0.70 13.87
CA SER A 226 -1.77 0.71 13.48
C SER A 226 -1.57 1.51 12.20
N MET A 227 -0.52 2.31 12.17
CA MET A 227 0.00 2.91 10.96
C MET A 227 1.04 1.98 10.32
N VAL A 228 0.94 1.81 9.01
CA VAL A 228 1.85 0.97 8.23
C VAL A 228 2.57 1.85 7.21
N PRO A 229 3.91 1.89 7.24
CA PRO A 229 4.67 2.53 6.18
C PRO A 229 4.80 1.57 4.98
N ILE A 230 4.61 2.07 3.77
CA ILE A 230 4.67 1.33 2.51
C ILE A 230 5.66 2.04 1.60
N LEU A 231 6.64 1.30 1.07
CA LEU A 231 7.55 1.78 0.05
C LEU A 231 7.16 1.20 -1.30
N THR A 232 6.58 2.04 -2.16
CA THR A 232 6.35 1.71 -3.57
C THR A 232 7.45 2.37 -4.41
N PRO A 233 8.51 1.65 -4.80
CA PRO A 233 9.44 2.20 -5.78
C PRO A 233 8.67 2.45 -7.09
N SER A 234 8.77 3.64 -7.66
CA SER A 234 8.16 3.96 -8.96
C SER A 234 9.08 4.85 -9.80
N PRO A 235 9.38 4.52 -11.07
CA PRO A 235 9.49 3.20 -11.69
C PRO A 235 10.92 2.86 -12.19
N THR A 236 11.13 1.56 -12.39
CA THR A 236 12.28 0.84 -12.99
C THR A 236 13.55 0.70 -12.13
N ASP A 237 14.06 -0.53 -12.05
CA ASP A 237 15.18 -0.99 -11.23
C ASP A 237 16.54 -0.31 -11.50
N ASN A 238 16.58 0.76 -12.30
CA ASN A 238 17.80 1.38 -12.81
C ASN A 238 17.68 2.90 -12.89
N ILE A 239 18.64 3.61 -12.29
CA ILE A 239 18.70 5.09 -12.27
C ILE A 239 19.83 5.58 -13.16
N TYR A 240 19.56 6.69 -13.86
CA TYR A 240 20.44 7.27 -14.86
C TYR A 240 20.77 8.74 -14.55
N PRO A 241 21.97 9.05 -14.05
CA PRO A 241 22.50 10.40 -13.95
C PRO A 241 22.26 11.26 -15.21
N PRO A 242 21.85 12.53 -15.03
CA PRO A 242 21.68 13.31 -13.82
C PRO A 242 20.22 13.33 -13.32
N GLN A 243 19.43 12.27 -13.58
CA GLN A 243 18.06 12.23 -13.07
C GLN A 243 18.05 12.24 -11.53
N ASP A 244 17.12 13.00 -10.96
CA ASP A 244 16.82 12.90 -9.55
C ASP A 244 16.08 11.58 -9.30
N LEU A 245 16.63 10.75 -8.42
CA LEU A 245 15.98 9.58 -7.89
C LEU A 245 14.88 10.04 -6.94
N GLN A 246 13.64 9.69 -7.25
CA GLN A 246 12.50 9.93 -6.40
C GLN A 246 12.10 8.63 -5.68
N PHE A 247 12.15 8.64 -4.35
CA PHE A 247 11.51 7.61 -3.54
C PHE A 247 10.13 8.10 -3.14
N LYS A 248 9.12 7.27 -3.42
CA LYS A 248 7.75 7.46 -2.97
C LYS A 248 7.48 6.57 -1.75
N PHE A 249 7.07 7.18 -0.65
CA PHE A 249 6.66 6.47 0.55
C PHE A 249 5.23 6.81 0.90
N ASP A 250 4.42 5.80 1.19
CA ASP A 250 3.04 5.96 1.62
C ASP A 250 2.93 5.57 3.10
N ILE A 251 2.23 6.38 3.90
CA ILE A 251 1.90 6.09 5.30
C ILE A 251 0.39 5.91 5.38
N GLN A 252 -0.05 4.70 5.73
CA GLN A 252 -1.47 4.35 5.82
C GLN A 252 -1.89 4.19 7.28
N ASN A 253 -3.04 4.76 7.65
CA ASN A 253 -3.63 4.57 8.98
C ASN A 253 -4.74 3.51 8.92
N ASN A 254 -4.50 2.34 9.52
CA ASN A 254 -5.47 1.22 9.60
C ASN A 254 -6.29 1.23 10.89
N THR A 255 -6.30 2.35 11.63
CA THR A 255 -7.12 2.48 12.83
C THR A 255 -8.59 2.43 12.45
N PRO A 256 -9.41 1.52 13.01
CA PRO A 256 -10.83 1.53 12.70
C PRO A 256 -11.49 2.83 13.20
N VAL A 257 -12.36 3.41 12.38
CA VAL A 257 -13.19 4.54 12.81
C VAL A 257 -14.17 4.01 13.85
N TYR A 258 -14.03 4.44 15.11
CA TYR A 258 -15.04 4.18 16.12
C TYR A 258 -16.31 4.93 15.76
N GLN A 259 -17.31 4.19 15.27
CA GLN A 259 -18.67 4.69 15.14
C GLN A 259 -19.35 4.43 16.49
N PRO A 260 -19.68 5.46 17.29
CA PRO A 260 -20.53 5.25 18.45
C PRO A 260 -21.84 4.58 17.99
N PRO A 261 -22.44 3.68 18.81
CA PRO A 261 -23.73 3.09 18.46
C PRO A 261 -24.70 4.22 18.11
N THR A 262 -25.28 4.16 16.91
CA THR A 262 -26.30 5.11 16.49
C THR A 262 -27.40 5.13 17.54
N PRO A 263 -27.72 6.29 18.16
CA PRO A 263 -28.87 6.35 19.06
C PRO A 263 -30.09 5.86 18.29
N PHE A 264 -30.81 4.89 18.87
CA PHE A 264 -32.08 4.42 18.30
C PHE A 264 -32.97 5.65 18.05
N PRO A 265 -33.62 5.75 16.88
CA PRO A 265 -34.52 6.86 16.62
C PRO A 265 -35.68 6.77 17.62
N THR A 266 -35.66 7.62 18.63
CA THR A 266 -36.87 7.99 19.35
C THR A 266 -37.58 9.04 18.49
N GLU A 267 -38.89 8.90 18.30
CA GLU A 267 -39.75 9.79 17.50
C GLU A 267 -39.78 11.27 17.97
N GLU A 268 -38.97 11.67 18.95
CA GLU A 268 -39.08 12.99 19.60
C GLU A 268 -37.86 13.93 19.46
N ASN A 269 -36.83 13.61 18.68
CA ASN A 269 -35.71 14.55 18.49
C ASN A 269 -35.39 14.84 17.00
N PRO A 270 -35.88 15.96 16.43
CA PRO A 270 -35.73 16.27 15.01
C PRO A 270 -34.35 16.79 14.59
N ASN A 271 -33.35 16.82 15.49
CA ASN A 271 -32.00 17.28 15.16
C ASN A 271 -30.97 16.15 15.34
N PRO A 272 -30.55 15.46 14.27
CA PRO A 272 -29.43 14.54 14.33
C PRO A 272 -28.17 15.32 14.71
N VAL A 273 -27.55 14.97 15.84
CA VAL A 273 -26.24 15.49 16.22
C VAL A 273 -25.25 15.03 15.13
N PRO A 274 -24.51 15.94 14.47
CA PRO A 274 -23.55 15.55 13.46
C PRO A 274 -22.50 14.60 14.08
N PRO A 275 -22.06 13.57 13.35
CA PRO A 275 -21.02 12.68 13.86
C PRO A 275 -19.78 13.50 14.26
N PRO A 276 -19.09 13.13 15.35
CA PRO A 276 -17.88 13.82 15.76
C PRO A 276 -16.86 13.85 14.62
N PRO A 277 -16.04 14.92 14.49
CA PRO A 277 -15.06 15.03 13.42
C PRO A 277 -14.12 13.83 13.43
N ILE A 278 -13.85 13.25 12.26
CA ILE A 278 -12.87 12.18 12.08
C ILE A 278 -11.53 12.72 12.57
N THR A 279 -11.05 12.20 13.70
CA THR A 279 -9.76 12.61 14.27
C THR A 279 -8.64 12.00 13.42
N ALA A 280 -7.67 12.82 13.02
CA ALA A 280 -6.44 12.34 12.41
C ALA A 280 -5.45 11.94 13.50
N ASP A 281 -4.64 10.91 13.24
CA ASP A 281 -3.54 10.53 14.12
C ASP A 281 -2.23 11.12 13.59
N SER A 282 -1.45 11.72 14.47
CA SER A 282 -0.14 12.27 14.12
C SER A 282 0.98 11.27 14.38
N THR A 283 1.85 11.06 13.40
CA THR A 283 3.11 10.32 13.56
C THR A 283 4.30 11.14 13.07
N ASN A 284 5.46 10.93 13.69
CA ASN A 284 6.71 11.42 13.14
C ASN A 284 7.27 10.38 12.19
N TYR A 285 7.88 10.84 11.11
CA TYR A 285 8.56 9.98 10.16
C TYR A 285 10.02 10.37 9.99
N THR A 286 10.85 9.37 9.74
CA THR A 286 12.27 9.50 9.38
C THR A 286 12.52 8.70 8.10
N ILE A 287 13.09 9.36 7.10
CA ILE A 287 13.55 8.75 5.86
C ILE A 287 15.07 8.67 5.92
N LYS A 288 15.60 7.45 5.91
CA LYS A 288 17.04 7.18 5.84
C LYS A 288 17.40 6.79 4.42
N ILE A 289 18.32 7.54 3.83
CA ILE A 289 18.92 7.25 2.53
C ILE A 289 20.38 6.90 2.73
N THR A 290 20.82 5.74 2.24
CA THR A 290 22.21 5.31 2.33
C THR A 290 22.75 4.79 1.00
N ASP A 291 24.07 4.76 0.88
CA ASP A 291 24.72 3.97 -0.17
C ASP A 291 24.65 2.46 0.15
N GLY A 292 25.19 1.64 -0.76
CA GLY A 292 25.32 0.19 -0.56
C GLY A 292 26.22 -0.23 0.61
N ASN A 293 26.97 0.70 1.20
CA ASN A 293 27.83 0.49 2.37
C ASN A 293 27.18 0.99 3.67
N GLY A 294 25.97 1.56 3.59
CA GLY A 294 25.24 2.09 4.74
C GLY A 294 25.59 3.54 5.13
N ASN A 295 26.42 4.24 4.35
CA ASN A 295 26.74 5.65 4.59
C ASN A 295 25.55 6.53 4.22
N SER A 296 25.21 7.49 5.07
CA SER A 296 24.13 8.43 4.81
C SER A 296 24.45 9.33 3.62
N LEU A 297 23.55 9.39 2.63
CA LEU A 297 23.73 10.18 1.41
C LEU A 297 23.11 11.59 1.48
N GLY A 298 22.40 11.89 2.58
CA GLY A 298 21.53 13.06 2.66
C GLY A 298 20.31 12.95 1.74
N GLY A 299 19.36 13.86 1.90
CA GLY A 299 18.12 13.91 1.12
C GLY A 299 17.17 14.94 1.73
N TYR A 300 16.17 15.39 0.99
CA TYR A 300 15.16 16.32 1.50
C TYR A 300 13.74 15.86 1.12
N PRO A 301 12.80 15.82 2.09
CA PRO A 301 12.98 15.89 3.56
C PRO A 301 13.42 14.54 4.16
N THR A 302 14.27 14.56 5.19
CA THR A 302 14.72 13.37 5.94
C THR A 302 13.92 13.10 7.21
N ASN A 303 13.24 14.09 7.76
CA ASN A 303 12.39 13.96 8.95
C ASN A 303 11.18 14.88 8.83
N GLY A 304 10.06 14.51 9.44
CA GLY A 304 8.87 15.35 9.53
C GLY A 304 7.78 14.77 10.42
N SER A 305 6.67 15.49 10.52
CA SER A 305 5.46 15.02 11.18
C SER A 305 4.30 15.06 10.18
N VAL A 306 3.40 14.09 10.29
CA VAL A 306 2.26 13.94 9.39
C VAL A 306 1.03 13.51 10.17
N SER A 307 -0.14 14.05 9.80
CA SER A 307 -1.43 13.69 10.41
C SER A 307 -2.26 12.90 9.41
N VAL A 308 -2.45 11.60 9.67
CA VAL A 308 -3.14 10.68 8.77
C VAL A 308 -4.58 10.42 9.26
N PRO A 309 -5.61 10.68 8.44
CA PRO A 309 -7.00 10.39 8.79
C PRO A 309 -7.23 8.93 9.21
N ARG A 310 -8.05 8.69 10.25
CA ARG A 310 -8.40 7.35 10.75
C ARG A 310 -9.30 6.54 9.81
N ASP A 311 -9.82 7.10 8.74
CA ASP A 311 -10.74 6.43 7.78
C ASP A 311 -10.01 5.64 6.68
N GLY A 312 -8.81 5.09 6.97
CA GLY A 312 -7.98 4.46 5.95
C GLY A 312 -7.18 5.45 5.12
N GLY A 313 -6.98 6.67 5.62
CA GLY A 313 -6.22 7.71 4.94
C GLY A 313 -4.80 7.27 4.60
N ILE A 314 -4.32 7.69 3.42
CA ILE A 314 -2.95 7.49 2.95
C ILE A 314 -2.32 8.87 2.75
N ILE A 315 -1.13 9.07 3.29
CA ILE A 315 -0.30 10.24 2.98
C ILE A 315 0.98 9.80 2.29
N THR A 316 1.26 10.42 1.16
CA THR A 316 2.48 10.19 0.38
C THR A 316 3.54 11.23 0.73
N VAL A 317 4.75 10.76 1.02
CA VAL A 317 5.96 11.57 1.18
C VAL A 317 6.94 11.23 0.07
N PHE A 318 7.56 12.24 -0.51
CA PHE A 318 8.58 12.08 -1.55
C PHE A 318 9.95 12.46 -1.01
N ASN A 319 10.99 11.75 -1.43
CA ASN A 319 12.38 12.14 -1.21
C ASN A 319 13.14 12.14 -2.54
N PHE A 320 13.98 13.14 -2.76
CA PHE A 320 14.73 13.33 -4.00
C PHE A 320 16.24 13.28 -3.74
N ILE A 321 16.95 12.53 -4.58
CA ILE A 321 18.42 12.41 -4.53
C ILE A 321 18.98 12.58 -5.93
N ARG A 322 20.00 13.44 -6.08
CA ARG A 322 20.72 13.56 -7.35
C ARG A 322 21.52 12.29 -7.63
N ALA A 323 21.14 11.53 -8.66
CA ALA A 323 21.90 10.33 -9.02
C ALA A 323 23.32 10.66 -9.53
N SER A 324 23.55 11.86 -10.08
CA SER A 324 24.87 12.26 -10.60
C SER A 324 25.96 12.36 -9.55
N THR A 325 25.62 12.62 -8.28
CA THR A 325 26.63 12.76 -7.22
C THR A 325 27.13 11.43 -6.67
N HIS A 326 26.78 10.30 -7.30
CA HIS A 326 27.01 8.97 -6.77
C HIS A 326 27.76 8.09 -7.78
N ALA A 327 28.62 7.20 -7.27
CA ALA A 327 29.44 6.35 -8.10
C ALA A 327 28.60 5.37 -8.94
N TRP A 328 28.96 5.26 -10.22
CA TRP A 328 28.41 4.26 -11.13
C TRP A 328 28.62 2.83 -10.61
N GLY A 329 27.60 1.97 -10.75
CA GLY A 329 27.60 0.62 -10.19
C GLY A 329 27.26 0.55 -8.70
N GLY A 330 27.18 1.71 -8.03
CA GLY A 330 26.71 1.84 -6.66
C GLY A 330 25.20 1.57 -6.52
N ARG A 331 24.77 1.43 -5.27
CA ARG A 331 23.35 1.31 -4.90
C ARG A 331 22.96 2.47 -4.02
N VAL A 332 21.76 2.99 -4.22
CA VAL A 332 21.10 3.94 -3.33
C VAL A 332 19.96 3.22 -2.66
N CYS A 333 20.00 3.17 -1.35
CA CYS A 333 19.07 2.47 -0.50
C CYS A 333 18.23 3.45 0.31
N ALA A 334 16.96 3.12 0.50
CA ALA A 334 16.00 3.95 1.19
C ALA A 334 15.16 3.14 2.17
N GLU A 335 14.87 3.74 3.32
CA GLU A 335 14.02 3.20 4.36
C GLU A 335 13.18 4.33 4.98
N LEU A 336 11.89 4.09 5.15
CA LEU A 336 10.99 4.95 5.92
C LEU A 336 10.69 4.27 7.26
N SER A 337 10.85 5.03 8.35
CA SER A 337 10.47 4.65 9.70
C SER A 337 9.47 5.66 10.27
N ILE A 338 8.47 5.18 11.02
CA ILE A 338 7.45 6.02 11.68
C ILE A 338 7.37 5.74 13.19
N SER A 339 7.05 6.76 13.97
CA SER A 339 6.84 6.66 15.43
C SER A 339 5.98 7.82 15.97
N PRO A 340 4.90 7.56 16.74
CA PRO A 340 4.40 6.23 17.09
C PRO A 340 3.72 5.51 15.91
N ALA A 341 3.78 4.17 15.90
CA ALA A 341 3.14 3.34 14.87
C ALA A 341 1.82 2.70 15.34
N ASN A 342 1.61 2.51 16.65
CA ASN A 342 0.37 1.97 17.19
C ASN A 342 -0.39 3.06 17.91
N PHE A 343 -1.71 3.11 17.74
CA PHE A 343 -2.57 4.15 18.31
C PHE A 343 -3.69 3.54 19.15
N THR A 344 -3.99 4.19 20.27
CA THR A 344 -5.15 3.87 21.12
C THR A 344 -6.34 4.76 20.76
N ALA A 345 -7.53 4.40 21.23
CA ALA A 345 -8.74 5.19 21.00
C ALA A 345 -8.60 6.67 21.42
N THR A 346 -7.77 6.95 22.42
CA THR A 346 -7.47 8.30 22.95
C THR A 346 -6.35 9.05 22.22
N GLY A 347 -5.79 8.47 21.14
CA GLY A 347 -4.83 9.14 20.25
C GLY A 347 -3.37 9.13 20.73
N ILE A 348 -3.10 8.62 21.93
CA ILE A 348 -1.72 8.45 22.41
C ILE A 348 -1.22 7.06 21.99
N GLY A 349 -0.21 7.07 21.13
CA GLY A 349 0.37 5.87 20.54
C GLY A 349 1.73 5.46 21.11
N SER A 350 2.20 4.26 20.75
CA SER A 350 3.53 3.74 21.08
C SER A 350 4.08 2.82 19.98
N GLY A 351 5.37 2.48 20.05
CA GLY A 351 6.02 1.59 19.08
C GLY A 351 6.43 2.27 17.77
N SER A 352 7.25 1.59 16.97
CA SER A 352 7.73 2.06 15.67
C SER A 352 7.51 1.00 14.58
N ALA A 353 7.41 1.45 13.34
CA ALA A 353 7.32 0.58 12.16
C ALA A 353 8.24 1.12 11.06
N SER A 354 8.81 0.24 10.23
CA SER A 354 9.60 0.65 9.06
C SER A 354 9.28 -0.19 7.82
N THR A 355 9.56 0.35 6.64
CA THR A 355 9.37 -0.33 5.34
C THR A 355 10.39 -1.44 5.08
N GLY A 356 11.42 -1.55 5.93
CA GLY A 356 12.70 -2.18 5.56
C GLY A 356 13.43 -1.40 4.46
N THR A 357 14.70 -1.77 4.24
CA THR A 357 15.55 -1.11 3.23
C THR A 357 15.26 -1.63 1.82
N LYS A 358 15.02 -0.73 0.86
CA LYS A 358 14.96 -1.03 -0.58
C LYS A 358 16.06 -0.28 -1.32
N CYS A 359 16.71 -0.94 -2.27
CA CYS A 359 17.86 -0.38 -2.97
C CYS A 359 17.64 -0.34 -4.49
N VAL A 360 18.19 0.69 -5.12
CA VAL A 360 18.18 0.87 -6.58
C VAL A 360 19.63 1.03 -7.07
N PHE A 361 19.95 0.51 -8.25
CA PHE A 361 21.29 0.58 -8.82
C PHE A 361 21.47 1.81 -9.71
N ILE A 362 22.66 2.40 -9.64
CA ILE A 362 23.09 3.45 -10.57
C ILE A 362 23.80 2.78 -11.74
N ARG A 363 23.20 2.84 -12.94
CA ARG A 363 23.70 2.12 -14.12
C ARG A 363 23.90 3.05 -15.31
N LYS A 364 24.91 2.76 -16.13
CA LYS A 364 25.08 3.41 -17.44
C LYS A 364 24.05 2.88 -18.44
N LYS A 365 23.39 3.79 -19.18
CA LYS A 365 22.54 3.49 -20.35
C LYS A 365 23.20 4.12 -21.58
N PRO A 366 24.06 3.38 -22.30
CA PRO A 366 24.83 3.89 -23.43
C PRO A 366 23.93 4.22 -24.62
N LEU A 367 24.33 5.20 -25.43
CA LEU A 367 23.56 5.61 -26.62
C LEU A 367 24.14 5.01 -27.89
N LEU A 368 23.27 4.70 -28.83
CA LEU A 368 23.59 4.29 -30.20
C LEU A 368 23.08 5.34 -31.17
N GLN A 369 23.95 5.84 -32.05
CA GLN A 369 23.56 6.77 -33.12
C GLN A 369 23.90 6.19 -34.48
N VAL A 370 22.96 6.32 -35.43
CA VAL A 370 23.15 5.87 -36.81
C VAL A 370 23.07 7.07 -37.74
N LEU A 371 24.19 7.39 -38.38
CA LEU A 371 24.37 8.50 -39.32
C LEU A 371 24.43 7.95 -40.75
N GLY A 372 23.92 8.73 -41.70
CA GLY A 372 23.93 8.44 -43.13
C GLY A 372 23.05 7.28 -43.57
N GLY A 373 22.22 6.70 -42.69
CA GLY A 373 21.47 5.48 -42.99
C GLY A 373 20.22 5.24 -42.13
N ASP A 374 19.46 4.24 -42.56
CA ASP A 374 18.30 3.69 -41.87
C ASP A 374 18.70 2.57 -40.89
N VAL A 375 17.84 2.29 -39.92
CA VAL A 375 17.92 1.08 -39.08
C VAL A 375 16.74 0.16 -39.38
N TRP A 376 17.01 -1.12 -39.58
CA TRP A 376 15.98 -2.13 -39.80
C TRP A 376 16.24 -3.38 -38.96
N ALA A 377 15.23 -3.86 -38.22
CA ALA A 377 15.28 -5.11 -37.46
C ALA A 377 14.17 -6.09 -37.87
N GLY A 378 14.53 -7.37 -37.96
CA GLY A 378 13.61 -8.48 -38.23
C GLY A 378 13.75 -9.06 -39.64
N GLY A 379 13.28 -10.30 -39.76
CA GLY A 379 13.56 -11.16 -40.93
C GLY A 379 14.72 -12.11 -40.66
N GLY A 380 15.26 -12.72 -41.71
CA GLY A 380 16.47 -13.55 -41.62
C GLY A 380 17.16 -13.74 -42.97
N PHE A 381 18.41 -14.19 -42.92
CA PHE A 381 19.18 -14.50 -44.13
C PHE A 381 18.60 -15.74 -44.83
N ALA A 382 18.09 -15.56 -46.05
CA ALA A 382 17.58 -16.65 -46.86
C ALA A 382 18.65 -17.71 -47.14
N THR A 383 19.92 -17.29 -47.24
CA THR A 383 21.10 -18.14 -47.46
C THR A 383 21.41 -19.06 -46.28
N VAL A 384 20.98 -18.71 -45.06
CA VAL A 384 21.27 -19.47 -43.84
C VAL A 384 20.16 -20.48 -43.56
N SER A 385 18.90 -20.07 -43.65
CA SER A 385 17.74 -20.89 -43.23
C SER A 385 16.94 -21.49 -44.38
N GLY A 386 17.29 -21.19 -45.64
CA GLY A 386 16.58 -21.66 -46.83
C GLY A 386 15.16 -21.09 -47.00
N THR A 387 14.69 -20.35 -46.00
CA THR A 387 13.39 -19.67 -45.94
C THR A 387 13.63 -18.26 -45.38
N CYS A 388 12.62 -17.41 -45.44
CA CYS A 388 12.70 -16.09 -44.86
C CYS A 388 11.89 -16.10 -43.58
N PRO A 389 12.54 -16.26 -42.41
CA PRO A 389 11.81 -16.39 -41.16
C PRO A 389 11.15 -15.06 -40.81
N ASN A 390 9.98 -15.13 -40.18
CA ASN A 390 9.22 -13.96 -39.75
C ASN A 390 9.64 -13.47 -38.36
N ASN A 391 10.94 -13.54 -38.06
CA ASN A 391 11.49 -13.21 -36.74
C ASN A 391 11.19 -11.74 -36.40
N ALA A 392 10.27 -11.53 -35.47
CA ALA A 392 9.93 -10.23 -34.92
C ALA A 392 11.06 -9.76 -33.99
N ALA A 393 12.04 -9.07 -34.56
CA ALA A 393 13.14 -8.49 -33.80
C ALA A 393 12.79 -7.08 -33.33
N ASN A 394 13.16 -6.76 -32.10
CA ASN A 394 12.96 -5.46 -31.47
C ASN A 394 14.14 -4.53 -31.71
N ILE A 395 13.89 -3.23 -31.68
CA ILE A 395 14.92 -2.19 -31.56
C ILE A 395 14.74 -1.55 -30.19
N THR A 396 15.77 -1.65 -29.35
CA THR A 396 15.78 -1.06 -28.02
C THR A 396 16.91 -0.04 -27.95
N GLY A 397 16.55 1.20 -27.65
CA GLY A 397 17.48 2.31 -27.48
C GLY A 397 17.53 2.81 -26.05
N VAL A 398 17.92 4.07 -25.93
CA VAL A 398 17.90 4.85 -24.70
C VAL A 398 17.38 6.23 -25.04
N SER A 399 16.43 6.75 -24.27
CA SER A 399 15.92 8.12 -24.46
C SER A 399 15.80 8.82 -23.13
N ARG A 400 16.24 10.08 -23.05
CA ARG A 400 16.26 10.86 -21.81
C ARG A 400 15.86 12.30 -22.06
N GLN A 401 15.11 12.85 -21.12
CA GLN A 401 14.87 14.27 -20.98
C GLN A 401 15.47 14.75 -19.67
N TYR A 402 16.23 15.83 -19.73
CA TYR A 402 16.80 16.49 -18.56
C TYR A 402 15.87 17.57 -18.02
N SER A 403 16.07 17.97 -16.75
CA SER A 403 15.27 19.00 -16.08
C SER A 403 15.35 20.37 -16.78
N ASN A 404 16.43 20.64 -17.51
CA ASN A 404 16.59 21.83 -18.36
C ASN A 404 15.88 21.72 -19.73
N GLY A 405 15.15 20.62 -19.99
CA GLY A 405 14.46 20.36 -21.25
C GLY A 405 15.32 19.73 -22.34
N THR A 406 16.64 19.61 -22.17
CA THR A 406 17.53 18.96 -23.14
C THR A 406 17.15 17.49 -23.32
N ARG A 407 17.09 17.03 -24.58
CA ARG A 407 16.77 15.65 -24.94
C ARG A 407 18.02 14.95 -25.48
N THR A 408 18.32 13.75 -25.00
CA THR A 408 19.40 12.91 -25.53
C THR A 408 18.91 11.47 -25.68
N GLY A 409 19.54 10.72 -26.56
CA GLY A 409 19.21 9.31 -26.71
C GLY A 409 19.76 8.66 -27.97
N SER A 410 19.29 7.44 -28.20
CA SER A 410 19.60 6.64 -29.37
C SER A 410 18.67 6.97 -30.53
N TRP A 411 19.22 7.08 -31.73
CA TRP A 411 18.47 7.46 -32.92
C TRP A 411 19.13 7.02 -34.22
N SER A 412 18.36 7.00 -35.32
CA SER A 412 18.87 7.01 -36.69
C SER A 412 18.62 8.35 -37.38
N GLU A 413 19.48 8.73 -38.31
CA GLU A 413 19.36 10.00 -39.06
C GLU A 413 18.15 9.99 -39.98
N TYR A 414 17.86 8.85 -40.60
CA TYR A 414 16.71 8.67 -41.49
C TYR A 414 15.62 7.89 -40.79
N ALA A 415 15.26 6.69 -41.25
CA ALA A 415 14.15 5.91 -40.73
C ALA A 415 14.58 4.79 -39.77
N THR A 416 13.64 4.35 -38.93
CA THR A 416 13.78 3.17 -38.05
C THR A 416 12.60 2.24 -38.27
N PHE A 417 12.89 0.97 -38.60
CA PHE A 417 11.88 -0.06 -38.87
C PHE A 417 12.15 -1.32 -38.05
N ALA A 418 11.10 -1.92 -37.50
CA ALA A 418 11.19 -3.21 -36.81
C ALA A 418 9.95 -4.07 -37.14
N LEU A 419 10.16 -5.38 -37.33
CA LEU A 419 9.05 -6.35 -37.31
C LEU A 419 8.52 -6.58 -35.88
N GLY A 420 9.37 -6.36 -34.86
CA GLY A 420 8.98 -6.30 -33.45
C GLY A 420 8.75 -4.87 -32.96
N ASP A 421 8.93 -4.64 -31.67
CA ASP A 421 8.71 -3.34 -31.02
C ASP A 421 9.93 -2.43 -31.13
N ILE A 422 9.69 -1.12 -31.26
CA ILE A 422 10.71 -0.06 -31.12
C ILE A 422 10.49 0.62 -29.77
N THR A 423 11.51 0.62 -28.90
CA THR A 423 11.45 1.24 -27.57
C THR A 423 12.67 2.12 -27.31
N GLU A 424 12.47 3.34 -26.77
CA GLU A 424 13.54 4.30 -26.45
C GLU A 424 14.53 4.62 -27.60
N PHE A 425 14.17 4.35 -28.86
CA PHE A 425 15.00 4.61 -30.05
C PHE A 425 14.21 5.46 -31.06
N GLY A 426 14.80 6.57 -31.49
CA GLY A 426 14.15 7.51 -32.39
C GLY A 426 14.72 7.53 -33.81
N SER A 427 14.22 8.44 -34.62
CA SER A 427 14.60 8.63 -36.03
C SER A 427 14.76 10.13 -36.31
N ALA A 428 15.14 10.53 -37.52
CA ALA A 428 15.38 11.94 -37.87
C ALA A 428 16.39 12.66 -36.95
N ALA A 429 17.40 11.93 -36.49
CA ALA A 429 18.40 12.39 -35.53
C ALA A 429 17.81 12.90 -34.19
N LYS A 430 16.64 12.38 -33.79
CA LYS A 430 15.98 12.75 -32.54
C LYS A 430 15.68 11.51 -31.70
N PRO A 431 15.93 11.54 -30.37
CA PRO A 431 15.56 10.45 -29.48
C PRO A 431 14.06 10.41 -29.21
N LEU A 432 13.49 9.22 -29.13
CA LEU A 432 12.06 8.99 -28.89
C LEU A 432 11.71 9.12 -27.40
N LEU A 433 10.88 10.09 -27.00
CA LEU A 433 10.38 10.21 -25.62
C LEU A 433 8.90 9.81 -25.53
N THR A 434 8.53 8.95 -24.57
CA THR A 434 7.12 8.69 -24.22
C THR A 434 6.69 9.60 -23.07
N PRO A 435 5.47 10.20 -23.08
CA PRO A 435 4.36 10.00 -24.02
C PRO A 435 4.22 11.06 -25.14
N GLU A 436 5.18 11.97 -25.32
CA GLU A 436 5.08 13.05 -26.31
C GLU A 436 5.84 12.76 -27.61
N GLY A 437 5.07 12.52 -28.68
CA GLY A 437 5.53 12.59 -30.07
C GLY A 437 6.01 11.26 -30.61
N LYS A 438 5.27 10.71 -31.59
CA LYS A 438 5.78 9.68 -32.50
C LYS A 438 6.80 10.35 -33.43
N ASP A 439 7.93 10.77 -32.88
CA ASP A 439 9.00 11.53 -33.53
C ASP A 439 9.57 10.73 -34.70
N LEU A 440 8.96 10.87 -35.89
CA LEU A 440 9.31 10.27 -37.20
C LEU A 440 9.54 8.73 -37.23
N THR A 441 9.50 8.09 -36.07
CA THR A 441 9.53 6.65 -35.86
C THR A 441 8.13 6.15 -36.11
N PHE A 442 7.99 5.35 -37.15
CA PHE A 442 6.67 4.91 -37.60
C PHE A 442 6.00 3.97 -36.58
N SER A 443 4.73 4.25 -36.28
CA SER A 443 3.84 3.39 -35.49
C SER A 443 2.88 2.68 -36.44
N ASN A 444 2.80 1.35 -36.34
CA ASN A 444 1.67 0.61 -36.90
C ASN A 444 0.62 0.34 -35.81
N GLN A 445 -0.60 -0.03 -36.22
CA GLN A 445 -1.85 -0.13 -35.44
C GLN A 445 -1.70 -0.35 -33.92
N GLY A 446 -2.46 0.43 -33.12
CA GLY A 446 -2.72 0.10 -31.71
C GLY A 446 -1.78 0.73 -30.68
N GLY A 447 -1.01 1.76 -31.04
CA GLY A 447 -0.29 2.60 -30.06
C GLY A 447 1.16 2.18 -29.74
N ALA A 448 1.61 1.00 -30.18
CA ALA A 448 3.03 0.62 -30.13
C ALA A 448 3.82 1.14 -31.35
N LEU A 449 5.12 1.41 -31.19
CA LEU A 449 6.04 1.74 -32.27
C LEU A 449 6.69 0.46 -32.82
N GLY A 450 6.93 0.39 -34.12
CA GLY A 450 7.36 -0.84 -34.79
C GLY A 450 6.20 -1.70 -35.32
N ARG A 451 6.40 -3.02 -35.39
CA ARG A 451 5.47 -4.02 -35.96
C ARG A 451 5.08 -3.72 -37.41
N PHE A 452 6.07 -3.31 -38.19
CA PHE A 452 5.94 -3.24 -39.64
C PHE A 452 5.54 -4.64 -40.15
N TYR A 453 4.52 -4.74 -41.02
CA TYR A 453 3.80 -5.97 -41.45
C TYR A 453 2.59 -6.46 -40.62
N GLY A 454 2.23 -5.84 -39.48
CA GLY A 454 1.01 -6.19 -38.73
C GLY A 454 1.07 -7.55 -38.02
N THR A 455 0.00 -7.96 -37.33
CA THR A 455 -0.08 -9.21 -36.54
C THR A 455 -0.14 -10.49 -37.38
N SER A 456 0.19 -10.44 -38.68
CA SER A 456 0.18 -11.60 -39.55
C SER A 456 1.27 -11.50 -40.61
N PRO A 457 2.38 -12.23 -40.45
CA PRO A 457 3.29 -12.52 -41.54
C PRO A 457 3.19 -14.01 -41.88
N ALA A 458 2.35 -14.36 -42.87
CA ALA A 458 2.49 -15.64 -43.57
C ALA A 458 3.70 -15.63 -44.53
N GLU A 459 4.21 -14.44 -44.90
CA GLU A 459 5.40 -14.28 -45.73
C GLU A 459 6.48 -13.58 -44.89
N GLY A 460 7.51 -14.32 -44.47
CA GLY A 460 8.61 -13.71 -43.72
C GLY A 460 9.55 -12.90 -44.63
N ARG A 461 10.36 -12.01 -44.01
CA ARG A 461 11.21 -11.05 -44.72
C ARG A 461 12.62 -11.59 -44.90
N CYS A 462 13.10 -11.62 -46.14
CA CYS A 462 14.47 -12.00 -46.44
C CYS A 462 15.41 -10.81 -46.22
N LEU A 463 16.44 -11.02 -45.41
CA LEU A 463 17.62 -10.15 -45.41
C LEU A 463 18.49 -10.55 -46.61
N THR A 464 18.63 -9.64 -47.57
CA THR A 464 19.60 -9.82 -48.66
C THR A 464 21.00 -9.59 -48.11
N ASP A 465 21.81 -10.64 -48.08
CA ASP A 465 23.22 -10.54 -47.70
C ASP A 465 24.05 -9.98 -48.86
N VAL A 466 23.89 -8.68 -49.13
CA VAL A 466 24.64 -7.98 -50.17
C VAL A 466 26.15 -8.05 -49.93
N VAL A 467 26.56 -8.20 -48.67
CA VAL A 467 27.96 -8.28 -48.27
C VAL A 467 28.58 -9.62 -48.67
N ALA A 468 27.80 -10.71 -48.65
CA ALA A 468 28.26 -12.01 -49.15
C ALA A 468 28.48 -12.04 -50.67
N MET A 469 27.95 -11.07 -51.43
CA MET A 469 28.18 -10.99 -52.88
C MET A 469 29.64 -10.68 -53.22
N PHE A 470 30.40 -10.06 -52.29
CA PHE A 470 31.79 -9.68 -52.53
C PHE A 470 32.81 -10.82 -52.41
N LYS A 471 32.35 -12.03 -52.07
CA LYS A 471 33.23 -13.22 -52.00
C LYS A 471 33.89 -13.57 -53.35
N ASP A 472 33.36 -13.05 -54.44
CA ASP A 472 33.86 -13.29 -55.80
C ASP A 472 34.49 -12.02 -56.42
N SER A 473 34.65 -10.93 -55.66
CA SER A 473 35.06 -9.60 -56.13
C SER A 473 36.58 -9.40 -56.27
N GLY A 474 37.34 -10.45 -56.56
CA GLY A 474 38.78 -10.32 -56.77
C GLY A 474 39.53 -11.65 -56.81
N PRO A 475 40.86 -11.61 -56.98
CA PRO A 475 41.68 -12.81 -56.96
C PRO A 475 41.62 -13.48 -55.58
N VAL A 476 41.29 -14.76 -55.55
CA VAL A 476 41.28 -15.57 -54.34
C VAL A 476 42.71 -15.80 -53.88
N LYS A 477 43.00 -15.48 -52.61
CA LYS A 477 44.32 -15.66 -52.01
C LYS A 477 44.49 -17.09 -51.50
N PRO A 478 45.66 -17.72 -51.75
CA PRO A 478 45.94 -19.06 -51.25
C PRO A 478 46.20 -19.05 -49.75
N GLY A 479 45.81 -20.14 -49.07
CA GLY A 479 46.05 -20.36 -47.65
C GLY A 479 44.81 -20.16 -46.76
N ASN A 480 44.94 -20.57 -45.50
CA ASN A 480 43.90 -20.43 -44.48
C ASN A 480 44.49 -19.82 -43.19
N PRO A 481 45.03 -18.59 -43.25
CA PRO A 481 45.61 -17.95 -42.09
C PRO A 481 44.55 -17.72 -41.01
N SER A 482 44.92 -17.93 -39.75
CA SER A 482 44.09 -17.59 -38.59
C SER A 482 44.19 -16.12 -38.19
N THR A 483 45.04 -15.35 -38.87
CA THR A 483 45.21 -13.89 -38.67
C THR A 483 45.33 -13.20 -40.02
N ILE A 484 44.53 -12.16 -40.24
CA ILE A 484 44.61 -11.27 -41.41
C ILE A 484 45.06 -9.90 -40.94
N ASN A 485 46.16 -9.41 -41.48
CA ASN A 485 46.66 -8.07 -41.16
C ASN A 485 46.33 -7.09 -42.28
N VAL A 486 45.28 -6.30 -42.09
CA VAL A 486 44.82 -5.38 -43.14
C VAL A 486 45.80 -4.24 -43.39
N SER A 487 46.79 -4.01 -42.51
CA SER A 487 47.74 -2.91 -42.62
C SER A 487 48.47 -2.84 -43.97
N THR A 488 48.91 -1.64 -44.31
CA THR A 488 49.63 -1.34 -45.55
C THR A 488 50.86 -2.25 -45.72
N GLY A 489 51.01 -2.84 -46.90
CA GLY A 489 52.20 -3.61 -47.29
C GLY A 489 52.36 -4.99 -46.65
N ILE A 490 51.38 -5.47 -45.87
CA ILE A 490 51.42 -6.81 -45.26
C ILE A 490 50.57 -7.79 -46.07
N GLU A 491 49.25 -7.64 -46.01
CA GLU A 491 48.34 -8.48 -46.81
C GLU A 491 48.06 -7.89 -48.19
N GLU A 492 48.00 -8.75 -49.20
CA GLU A 492 47.70 -8.39 -50.58
C GLU A 492 46.19 -8.13 -50.78
N ALA A 493 45.83 -7.30 -51.75
CA ALA A 493 44.43 -7.11 -52.11
C ALA A 493 43.83 -8.38 -52.74
N GLY A 494 42.62 -8.77 -52.34
CA GLY A 494 41.93 -9.95 -52.83
C GLY A 494 40.96 -10.59 -51.83
N VAL A 495 40.52 -11.79 -52.15
CA VAL A 495 39.55 -12.55 -51.36
C VAL A 495 40.25 -13.61 -50.51
N TYR A 496 40.02 -13.57 -49.21
CA TYR A 496 40.50 -14.53 -48.23
C TYR A 496 39.35 -15.46 -47.81
N ASN A 497 39.31 -16.66 -48.39
CA ASN A 497 38.34 -17.70 -48.04
C ASN A 497 38.86 -18.51 -46.85
N LEU A 498 38.37 -18.21 -45.66
CA LEU A 498 38.93 -18.72 -44.40
C LEU A 498 37.97 -19.71 -43.73
N THR A 499 38.53 -20.77 -43.18
CA THR A 499 37.79 -21.85 -42.50
C THR A 499 38.30 -22.13 -41.09
N SER A 500 39.37 -21.46 -40.66
CA SER A 500 39.83 -21.58 -39.28
C SER A 500 38.71 -21.14 -38.31
N PRO A 501 38.47 -21.85 -37.19
CA PRO A 501 37.33 -21.57 -36.30
C PRO A 501 37.29 -20.13 -35.77
N THR A 502 38.48 -19.57 -35.53
CA THR A 502 38.68 -18.19 -35.11
C THR A 502 39.67 -17.51 -36.06
N ILE A 503 39.28 -16.35 -36.57
CA ILE A 503 40.09 -15.46 -37.40
C ILE A 503 40.32 -14.16 -36.66
N ARG A 504 41.57 -13.70 -36.58
CA ARG A 504 41.91 -12.40 -35.98
C ARG A 504 42.19 -11.39 -37.07
N VAL A 505 41.55 -10.23 -37.01
CA VAL A 505 41.79 -9.12 -37.93
C VAL A 505 42.56 -8.04 -37.20
N LYS A 506 43.75 -7.73 -37.72
CA LYS A 506 44.69 -6.76 -37.17
C LYS A 506 44.96 -5.64 -38.15
N ASN A 507 45.39 -4.50 -37.62
CA ASN A 507 45.96 -3.39 -38.39
C ASN A 507 47.25 -2.97 -37.68
N SER A 508 48.28 -3.80 -37.80
CA SER A 508 49.52 -3.60 -37.06
C SER A 508 50.16 -2.25 -37.40
N GLY A 509 50.54 -1.50 -36.36
CA GLY A 509 51.01 -0.12 -36.50
C GLY A 509 49.89 0.92 -36.57
N ASN A 510 48.62 0.53 -36.52
CA ASN A 510 47.42 1.38 -36.43
C ASN A 510 47.41 2.53 -37.47
N SER A 511 48.04 2.28 -38.61
CA SER A 511 48.19 3.25 -39.69
C SER A 511 46.98 3.17 -40.63
N PRO A 512 46.55 4.30 -41.21
CA PRO A 512 45.50 4.28 -42.22
C PRO A 512 45.89 3.41 -43.42
N LEU A 513 44.92 2.66 -43.97
CA LEU A 513 45.11 1.88 -45.18
C LEU A 513 45.42 2.80 -46.37
N ILE A 514 46.35 2.36 -47.22
CA ILE A 514 46.67 3.03 -48.48
C ILE A 514 45.51 2.98 -49.48
N ALA A 515 45.54 3.93 -50.41
CA ALA A 515 44.59 4.05 -51.51
C ALA A 515 44.42 2.74 -52.30
N ALA A 516 43.20 2.52 -52.79
CA ALA A 516 42.78 1.41 -53.67
C ALA A 516 42.97 -0.01 -53.09
N LYS A 517 43.27 -0.16 -51.79
CA LYS A 517 43.41 -1.48 -51.18
C LYS A 517 42.04 -2.12 -50.95
N GLU A 518 41.83 -3.32 -51.51
CA GLU A 518 40.60 -4.09 -51.35
C GLU A 518 40.85 -5.45 -50.71
N ILE A 519 40.28 -5.68 -49.52
CA ILE A 519 40.39 -6.95 -48.79
C ILE A 519 38.99 -7.47 -48.48
N PHE A 520 38.70 -8.69 -48.95
CA PHE A 520 37.46 -9.39 -48.67
C PHE A 520 37.75 -10.60 -47.79
N ILE A 521 37.29 -10.57 -46.54
CA ILE A 521 37.41 -11.68 -45.59
C ILE A 521 36.11 -12.46 -45.62
N ASN A 522 36.13 -13.64 -46.23
CA ASN A 522 34.98 -14.53 -46.35
C ASN A 522 35.18 -15.74 -45.44
N ALA A 523 34.53 -15.74 -44.27
CA ALA A 523 34.67 -16.75 -43.24
C ALA A 523 33.29 -17.15 -42.65
N PRO A 524 32.35 -17.65 -43.49
CA PRO A 524 30.92 -17.76 -43.16
C PRO A 524 30.61 -18.73 -42.00
N ASN A 525 31.57 -19.58 -41.63
CA ASN A 525 31.44 -20.57 -40.55
C ASN A 525 32.35 -20.26 -39.34
N SER A 526 33.06 -19.13 -39.35
CA SER A 526 34.09 -18.79 -38.38
C SER A 526 33.70 -17.58 -37.53
N THR A 527 34.33 -17.47 -36.35
CA THR A 527 34.29 -16.24 -35.55
C THR A 527 35.42 -15.32 -35.97
N VAL A 528 35.11 -14.11 -36.42
CA VAL A 528 36.09 -13.06 -36.70
C VAL A 528 36.19 -12.14 -35.49
N ILE A 529 37.41 -11.93 -34.99
CA ILE A 529 37.73 -11.01 -33.90
C ILE A 529 38.52 -9.85 -34.49
N ILE A 530 37.98 -8.63 -34.45
CA ILE A 530 38.67 -7.40 -34.82
C ILE A 530 39.44 -6.91 -33.59
N GLU A 531 40.75 -7.02 -33.64
CA GLU A 531 41.64 -6.71 -32.51
C GLU A 531 42.17 -5.27 -32.53
N ASP A 532 42.28 -4.69 -33.72
CA ASP A 532 42.80 -3.34 -33.93
C ASP A 532 41.81 -2.48 -34.73
N SER A 533 41.94 -1.16 -34.60
CA SER A 533 41.15 -0.23 -35.40
C SER A 533 41.51 -0.30 -36.88
N ILE A 534 40.50 -0.47 -37.73
CA ILE A 534 40.61 -0.43 -39.18
C ILE A 534 40.30 1.00 -39.61
N LYS A 535 41.29 1.69 -40.16
CA LYS A 535 41.18 3.11 -40.51
C LYS A 535 41.53 3.31 -41.97
N PHE A 536 40.66 4.01 -42.68
CA PHE A 536 40.93 4.50 -44.01
C PHE A 536 41.59 5.87 -43.92
N ASN A 537 42.37 6.21 -44.94
CA ASN A 537 42.76 7.60 -45.16
C ASN A 537 41.49 8.46 -45.37
N THR A 538 41.60 9.77 -45.20
CA THR A 538 40.47 10.70 -45.41
C THR A 538 40.63 11.54 -46.66
N ASN A 539 41.77 11.45 -47.34
CA ASN A 539 42.08 12.22 -48.54
C ASN A 539 42.38 11.27 -49.71
N TYR A 540 41.53 11.33 -50.72
CA TYR A 540 41.61 10.52 -51.93
C TYR A 540 41.58 11.44 -53.15
N SER A 541 42.38 11.13 -54.17
CA SER A 541 42.40 11.96 -55.38
C SER A 541 41.27 11.58 -56.34
N ARG A 542 40.80 10.33 -56.28
CA ARG A 542 39.71 9.78 -57.10
C ARG A 542 38.84 8.80 -56.31
N PRO A 543 37.58 8.58 -56.70
CA PRO A 543 36.73 7.56 -56.07
C PRO A 543 37.36 6.15 -56.06
N HIS A 544 38.07 5.77 -57.13
CA HIS A 544 38.81 4.49 -57.20
C HIS A 544 39.84 4.30 -56.08
N ASP A 545 40.41 5.38 -55.57
CA ASP A 545 41.45 5.34 -54.53
C ASP A 545 40.86 5.00 -53.15
N ILE A 546 39.54 4.96 -53.00
CA ILE A 546 38.87 4.64 -51.73
C ILE A 546 39.08 3.15 -51.42
N PRO A 547 39.72 2.78 -50.29
CA PRO A 547 39.92 1.39 -49.88
C PRO A 547 38.60 0.72 -49.53
N ARG A 548 38.58 -0.61 -49.61
CA ARG A 548 37.44 -1.43 -49.24
C ARG A 548 37.87 -2.60 -48.37
N VAL A 549 37.28 -2.71 -47.19
CA VAL A 549 37.43 -3.88 -46.32
C VAL A 549 36.04 -4.45 -46.08
N VAL A 550 35.86 -5.71 -46.43
CA VAL A 550 34.60 -6.43 -46.25
C VAL A 550 34.85 -7.64 -45.36
N ILE A 551 34.04 -7.82 -44.33
CA ILE A 551 34.11 -8.93 -43.41
C ILE A 551 32.76 -9.63 -43.38
N HIS A 552 32.72 -10.83 -43.94
CA HIS A 552 31.57 -11.73 -43.89
C HIS A 552 31.93 -12.95 -43.04
N ALA A 553 31.20 -13.17 -41.93
CA ALA A 553 31.53 -14.20 -40.97
C ALA A 553 30.30 -14.82 -40.30
N LYS A 554 30.50 -15.90 -39.54
CA LYS A 554 29.45 -16.46 -38.67
C LYS A 554 29.16 -15.51 -37.51
N ASN A 555 30.20 -15.18 -36.76
CA ASN A 555 30.17 -14.26 -35.64
C ASN A 555 31.25 -13.19 -35.82
N ILE A 556 30.95 -11.94 -35.50
CA ILE A 556 31.91 -10.83 -35.49
C ILE A 556 32.00 -10.27 -34.07
N ILE A 557 33.22 -10.21 -33.54
CA ILE A 557 33.53 -9.64 -32.23
C ILE A 557 34.50 -8.48 -32.45
N ILE A 558 34.19 -7.32 -31.88
CA ILE A 558 35.06 -6.14 -31.88
C ILE A 558 35.61 -5.98 -30.46
N ASN A 559 36.93 -5.98 -30.32
CA ASN A 559 37.56 -5.84 -29.00
C ASN A 559 37.31 -4.45 -28.39
N ASP A 560 37.43 -4.37 -27.08
CA ASP A 560 37.20 -3.15 -26.27
C ASP A 560 38.10 -1.98 -26.69
N ASN A 561 39.36 -2.25 -26.99
CA ASN A 561 40.39 -1.27 -27.39
C ASN A 561 40.19 -0.69 -28.81
N VAL A 562 39.29 -1.26 -29.62
CA VAL A 562 39.02 -0.78 -30.97
C VAL A 562 38.13 0.46 -30.88
N THR A 563 38.53 1.58 -31.50
CA THR A 563 37.73 2.81 -31.48
C THR A 563 37.15 3.18 -32.84
N ARG A 564 37.68 2.57 -33.92
CA ARG A 564 37.20 2.81 -35.28
C ARG A 564 37.32 1.56 -36.15
N VAL A 565 36.25 1.24 -36.88
CA VAL A 565 36.24 0.19 -37.89
C VAL A 565 35.66 0.74 -39.18
N ASP A 566 36.52 0.96 -40.16
CA ASP A 566 36.14 1.30 -41.52
C ASP A 566 36.04 0.01 -42.32
N ALA A 567 34.86 -0.62 -42.32
CA ALA A 567 34.60 -1.87 -43.02
C ALA A 567 33.11 -2.12 -43.21
N TRP A 568 32.78 -2.99 -44.15
CA TRP A 568 31.45 -3.57 -44.29
C TRP A 568 31.40 -4.85 -43.46
N LEU A 569 30.43 -4.95 -42.56
CA LEU A 569 30.34 -6.07 -41.62
C LEU A 569 29.06 -6.87 -41.89
N SER A 570 29.19 -8.17 -42.15
CA SER A 570 28.08 -9.11 -42.25
C SER A 570 28.33 -10.33 -41.37
N ALA A 571 27.45 -10.53 -40.38
CA ALA A 571 27.51 -11.67 -39.47
C ALA A 571 26.24 -12.53 -39.61
N THR A 572 26.38 -13.78 -40.02
CA THR A 572 25.20 -14.65 -40.23
C THR A 572 24.49 -15.04 -38.94
N GLU A 573 25.15 -14.98 -37.78
CA GLU A 573 24.54 -15.16 -36.44
C GLU A 573 24.61 -13.89 -35.58
N SER A 574 25.82 -13.44 -35.20
CA SER A 574 25.91 -12.33 -34.25
C SER A 574 27.09 -11.38 -34.46
N LEU A 575 26.83 -10.10 -34.20
CA LEU A 575 27.86 -9.07 -34.03
C LEU A 575 27.84 -8.56 -32.59
N SER A 576 29.00 -8.49 -31.95
CA SER A 576 29.17 -7.91 -30.62
C SER A 576 30.30 -6.91 -30.63
N THR A 577 30.05 -5.70 -30.14
CA THR A 577 31.04 -4.60 -30.13
C THR A 577 31.99 -4.61 -28.93
N CYS A 578 31.87 -5.66 -28.12
CA CYS A 578 32.63 -5.90 -26.90
C CYS A 578 32.55 -7.39 -26.53
N GLN A 579 33.67 -7.99 -26.11
CA GLN A 579 33.77 -9.42 -25.76
C GLN A 579 33.63 -9.65 -24.25
N ILE A 580 32.43 -9.51 -23.72
CA ILE A 580 32.14 -9.80 -22.30
C ILE A 580 31.01 -10.81 -22.19
N THR A 581 31.18 -11.80 -21.31
CA THR A 581 30.12 -12.71 -20.88
C THR A 581 29.45 -12.15 -19.63
N GLY A 582 28.11 -11.98 -19.67
CA GLY A 582 27.34 -11.41 -18.56
C GLY A 582 27.09 -9.89 -18.66
N ASP A 583 26.75 -9.28 -17.53
CA ASP A 583 26.43 -7.85 -17.42
C ASP A 583 27.71 -6.99 -17.52
N LEU A 584 27.63 -5.92 -18.31
CA LEU A 584 28.71 -4.94 -18.42
C LEU A 584 28.84 -4.11 -17.14
N THR A 585 30.06 -4.00 -16.62
CA THR A 585 30.39 -2.99 -15.61
C THR A 585 30.72 -1.66 -16.28
N VAL A 586 30.70 -0.59 -15.49
CA VAL A 586 30.82 0.79 -15.98
C VAL A 586 32.20 1.16 -16.52
N ASN A 587 33.21 0.32 -16.28
CA ASN A 587 34.61 0.50 -16.71
C ASN A 587 35.01 -0.57 -17.75
N GLN A 588 34.04 -1.26 -18.35
CA GLN A 588 34.28 -2.24 -19.40
C GLN A 588 33.76 -1.70 -20.73
N CYS A 589 34.56 -1.85 -21.78
CA CYS A 589 34.24 -1.37 -23.13
C CYS A 589 33.78 0.09 -23.09
N ASP A 590 34.52 0.90 -22.35
CA ASP A 590 34.20 2.28 -21.99
C ASP A 590 34.79 3.30 -22.96
N GLU A 591 35.37 2.84 -24.08
CA GLU A 591 35.82 3.64 -25.22
C GLU A 591 34.76 3.76 -26.32
N GLN A 592 34.68 4.91 -26.98
CA GLN A 592 33.73 5.11 -28.09
C GLN A 592 34.09 4.25 -29.31
N LEU A 593 33.09 3.65 -29.96
CA LEU A 593 33.28 2.96 -31.24
C LEU A 593 32.59 3.69 -32.38
N LEU A 594 33.36 3.99 -33.43
CA LEU A 594 32.86 4.46 -34.71
C LEU A 594 32.96 3.35 -35.76
N LEU A 595 31.82 2.86 -36.24
CA LEU A 595 31.70 1.92 -37.36
C LEU A 595 31.37 2.71 -38.62
N ASN A 596 32.32 2.79 -39.56
CA ASN A 596 32.12 3.47 -40.83
C ASN A 596 31.85 2.46 -41.94
N GLY A 597 30.58 2.12 -42.12
CA GLY A 597 30.14 1.20 -43.16
C GLY A 597 28.81 0.52 -42.82
N PRO A 598 28.24 -0.23 -43.77
CA PRO A 598 27.05 -1.02 -43.53
C PRO A 598 27.34 -2.16 -42.55
N VAL A 599 26.37 -2.41 -41.67
CA VAL A 599 26.41 -3.48 -40.69
C VAL A 599 25.13 -4.31 -40.82
N ILE A 600 25.28 -5.60 -41.06
CA ILE A 600 24.15 -6.54 -41.17
C ILE A 600 24.45 -7.74 -40.28
N ALA A 601 23.51 -8.11 -39.42
CA ALA A 601 23.61 -9.36 -38.66
C ALA A 601 22.22 -9.88 -38.30
N GLU A 602 22.13 -11.18 -37.98
CA GLU A 602 20.92 -11.74 -37.38
C GLU A 602 20.68 -11.13 -35.99
N LYS A 603 21.74 -10.93 -35.20
CA LYS A 603 21.69 -10.25 -33.90
C LYS A 603 22.87 -9.30 -33.71
N ILE A 604 22.59 -8.06 -33.32
CA ILE A 604 23.64 -7.10 -32.94
C ILE A 604 23.54 -6.81 -31.43
N ASN A 605 24.65 -6.99 -30.72
CA ASN A 605 24.80 -6.66 -29.31
C ASN A 605 25.69 -5.42 -29.19
N TRP A 606 25.05 -4.26 -29.03
CA TRP A 606 25.69 -2.99 -28.71
C TRP A 606 26.11 -3.00 -27.24
N ARG A 607 27.41 -3.19 -26.97
CA ARG A 607 27.95 -3.56 -25.65
C ARG A 607 29.06 -2.63 -25.17
N ARG A 608 28.96 -1.33 -25.47
CA ARG A 608 29.91 -0.32 -24.99
C ARG A 608 29.30 0.60 -23.96
N THR A 609 30.11 1.15 -23.06
CA THR A 609 29.66 1.97 -21.92
C THR A 609 30.17 3.41 -21.97
N PHE A 610 30.85 3.81 -23.05
CA PHE A 610 31.31 5.20 -23.26
C PHE A 610 30.15 6.21 -23.28
N GLY A 611 30.42 7.46 -22.88
CA GLY A 611 29.47 8.57 -22.98
C GLY A 611 28.25 8.49 -22.06
N ALA A 612 28.01 7.36 -21.39
CA ALA A 612 26.93 7.22 -20.43
C ALA A 612 27.23 7.85 -19.04
N GLY A 613 28.39 8.50 -18.88
CA GLY A 613 28.89 9.15 -17.65
C GLY A 613 28.59 10.66 -17.57
N GLU A 614 28.78 11.26 -16.39
CA GLU A 614 28.58 12.70 -16.18
C GLU A 614 29.49 13.54 -17.10
N GLY A 615 28.95 14.62 -17.68
CA GLY A 615 29.69 15.53 -18.58
C GLY A 615 29.70 15.15 -20.05
N THR A 616 29.50 13.88 -20.42
CA THR A 616 29.50 13.40 -21.81
C THR A 616 28.21 12.66 -22.20
N LEU A 617 27.12 12.92 -21.48
CA LEU A 617 25.84 12.21 -21.61
C LEU A 617 25.15 12.29 -22.99
N HIS A 618 25.64 13.15 -23.90
CA HIS A 618 25.19 13.25 -25.29
C HIS A 618 26.07 12.45 -26.26
N SER A 619 27.23 12.01 -25.79
CA SER A 619 28.16 11.22 -26.57
C SER A 619 27.65 9.79 -26.65
N PRO A 620 27.41 9.25 -27.85
CA PRO A 620 27.03 7.85 -27.99
C PRO A 620 28.22 6.95 -27.69
N ALA A 621 27.95 5.79 -27.12
CA ALA A 621 28.97 4.77 -26.94
C ALA A 621 29.38 4.18 -28.29
N GLU A 622 28.41 4.07 -29.18
CA GLU A 622 28.55 3.46 -30.50
C GLU A 622 27.89 4.35 -31.55
N GLN A 623 28.64 4.60 -32.62
CA GLN A 623 28.15 5.27 -33.81
C GLN A 623 28.31 4.35 -35.00
N VAL A 624 27.25 4.21 -35.78
CA VAL A 624 27.32 3.64 -37.13
C VAL A 624 27.18 4.80 -38.09
N ASN A 625 28.07 4.89 -39.06
CA ASN A 625 28.10 5.97 -40.02
C ASN A 625 28.26 5.42 -41.43
N LEU A 626 27.20 5.50 -42.22
CA LEU A 626 27.24 5.13 -43.63
C LEU A 626 27.75 6.33 -44.44
N ARG A 627 29.08 6.41 -44.58
CA ARG A 627 29.73 7.53 -45.27
C ARG A 627 29.41 7.52 -46.78
N PRO A 628 29.16 8.68 -47.41
CA PRO A 628 28.89 8.76 -48.86
C PRO A 628 30.01 8.22 -49.75
N GLU A 629 31.26 8.31 -49.30
CA GLU A 629 32.45 7.78 -50.01
C GLU A 629 32.33 6.29 -50.34
N ILE A 630 31.62 5.54 -49.49
CA ILE A 630 31.36 4.11 -49.69
C ILE A 630 30.48 3.90 -50.92
N LEU A 631 29.45 4.74 -51.11
CA LEU A 631 28.55 4.67 -52.28
C LEU A 631 29.24 5.13 -53.56
N LEU A 632 30.14 6.12 -53.47
CA LEU A 632 30.89 6.63 -54.61
C LEU A 632 31.83 5.57 -55.21
N LYS A 633 32.47 4.74 -54.37
CA LYS A 633 33.31 3.64 -54.84
C LYS A 633 32.49 2.58 -55.58
N GLU A 634 31.35 2.18 -55.05
CA GLU A 634 30.46 1.20 -55.70
C GLU A 634 29.90 1.71 -57.03
N PHE A 635 29.52 2.99 -57.09
CA PHE A 635 29.10 3.63 -58.33
C PHE A 635 30.21 3.58 -59.38
N TYR A 636 31.44 3.96 -59.03
CA TYR A 636 32.60 3.89 -59.92
C TYR A 636 32.86 2.46 -60.42
N ASP A 637 32.88 1.46 -59.54
CA ASP A 637 33.12 0.06 -59.90
C ASP A 637 32.05 -0.50 -60.85
N SER A 638 30.81 0.01 -60.76
CA SER A 638 29.72 -0.38 -61.67
C SER A 638 29.86 0.17 -63.10
N GLU A 639 30.52 1.33 -63.26
CA GLU A 639 30.71 1.97 -64.57
C GLU A 639 31.75 1.27 -65.45
N GLU A 640 32.68 0.49 -64.88
CA GLU A 640 33.65 -0.31 -65.64
C GLU A 640 33.02 -1.52 -66.39
N GLY A 641 31.70 -1.74 -66.31
CA GLY A 641 31.06 -2.83 -67.06
C GLY A 641 29.53 -2.84 -67.19
N SER A 642 28.75 -1.87 -66.70
CA SER A 642 27.28 -1.92 -66.83
C SER A 642 26.61 -0.54 -66.89
N LYS A 643 25.58 -0.44 -67.73
CA LYS A 643 24.75 0.77 -67.88
C LYS A 643 23.80 0.92 -66.70
N ALA A 644 23.98 1.96 -65.88
CA ALA A 644 22.94 2.41 -64.96
C ALA A 644 21.79 3.03 -65.76
N ARG A 645 20.59 2.44 -65.65
CA ARG A 645 19.34 3.05 -66.13
C ARG A 645 18.44 3.28 -64.93
N THR A 646 18.18 4.54 -64.62
CA THR A 646 17.09 4.92 -63.73
C THR A 646 15.77 4.45 -64.35
N ILE A 647 15.18 3.38 -63.81
CA ILE A 647 13.91 2.83 -64.28
C ILE A 647 12.74 3.58 -63.65
N LEU A 648 12.95 4.10 -62.44
CA LEU A 648 12.05 4.98 -61.70
C LEU A 648 12.88 5.75 -60.65
N GLN A 649 12.75 7.07 -60.63
CA GLN A 649 13.20 7.90 -59.50
C GLN A 649 11.96 8.62 -58.99
N LYS A 650 11.65 8.41 -57.71
CA LYS A 650 10.59 9.13 -57.02
C LYS A 650 11.20 9.72 -55.76
N GLU A 651 11.53 11.00 -55.81
CA GLU A 651 11.86 11.72 -54.60
C GLU A 651 10.60 11.88 -53.76
N LEU A 652 10.66 11.39 -52.52
CA LEU A 652 9.69 11.71 -51.50
C LEU A 652 10.37 12.74 -50.58
N PRO A 653 9.85 13.98 -50.48
CA PRO A 653 10.24 14.89 -49.42
C PRO A 653 10.06 14.21 -48.05
N PRO A 654 10.92 14.52 -47.06
CA PRO A 654 10.80 14.00 -45.71
C PRO A 654 9.37 14.32 -45.23
N ARG A 655 8.58 13.30 -44.95
CA ARG A 655 7.30 13.52 -44.27
C ARG A 655 7.65 13.86 -42.84
N TYR A 656 7.62 15.14 -42.49
CA TYR A 656 7.71 15.66 -41.12
C TYR A 656 6.58 15.12 -40.25
#